data_AF-A0A2S7VHE5-F1
#
_entry.id   AF-A0A2S7VHE5-F1
#
_cell.length_a   1.000
_cell.length_b   1.000
_cell.length_c   1.000
_cell.angle_alpha   90.00
_cell.angle_beta   90.00
_cell.angle_gamma   90.00
#
_symmetry.space_group_name_H-M   'P 1'
#
loop_
_entity.id
_entity.type
_entity.pdbx_description
1 polymer ?
#
loop_
_entity_poly.entity_id
_entity_poly.type
_entity_poly.pdbx_seq_one_letter_code
_entity_poly.pdbx_strand_id
1 'polypeptide(L)'
;MFEIIKLSLKFYIFIMIIITSHNIYANQYDFGDIHDDGTNATPSTLAANDGARHLYIEAGTETGVITNSTLVPAVNGITWTYQNMPNNSNANGANLNDMLVINNLLLAQGASYSGGNGFDRLVLGHEQSYYVIVSQGTAAWRVTWPNGRFLNLNNVEEILFGNVRTQVASPIYLGSVKPDTEAGTYQSLQANLDDTNNGTNSTGSNDEDAYQNTTHSIPLTTFSLTIPCNDHDGSQDLGATVYAWVDFDGDQQFEVDEYAQASCIDNNDNTNGSASLSWTGLSNVSNGDQFLRLRITSDSLPSDDVLTSWDERSLGAVDDGEIEDHILTIIDALEIEEDEDPSSPLDYGDAPDNEDLQNGYGASQYATLLANDGARHVIDNAICLGTANSVDCSNHISSELDGASGLLAATDTFDDGVVFNANDATASASGLNVIYTNHFQNGSDTLVNNQISVTASTNGHISFWLDLNQDGDWDDTVNGRSELITTEAVTAGVNTFNFLIPSSAVHGETYARIRYATDASEIASSVGVASDGEVEDYLVHIVAPPLSLGSCDAGQIVNGDFDIPTGTPSEGLTNEYFKEENVPGWSIGPDSSNSFTTYDWSSLGNLVQSRSGYGPGNATTPTGGNMAELNTFIPQMYYQDIMTTPGQELHWQFYWSPRRNLSGGNQQAELSIGGPTSLAQIQLTGLKASTDVGFIHYIGVYTVPAGQYITRIALTPLQWVNDGTGNLVDGVSVGCNLPYDFGDAPDGINGVPSYKTLIENNGPAQLVSTSLRLGQIDTDIELNGQPTANADGDDNSETNDEDVLDLYYPNNIINVGSDTGSHIIRFEPMTNTTGSSAYFYGWIDWNKNGIFEVDEAINRTNGGITGEALYTNNATRFDVGFILPNNLVNDYYFMRIRVSQDQIDLQGKSGTDEDPRSLGIVDAIGDIEDHRVYIGRFDLGDLRDTALGTSSTNTSVDYHTRIHDEGPAHLPSANLYIGTNPTDPDPHNRSTYNTTYTASHPTTDDTSGTPTATRDDEDSLPSTQVTVNETDNLVSFDLSVSNNTGADAYLYAWLDSDRNGQLDVGELTSIGSPADDGAIVIPDNGGSATNYSVTWGNITSWPLVNQHYGIRFRLSETKLALAGATNTDEDPRALGVQLTQGEIEDYSIRVVASGGTGGGSSQSDFDRDGVPDIIDIDDDNDGILDVDELGYDPNYIYRDYFDAANPNDPNQCPLVKHTGDGFYYSPSHVGGVGDSNPSVMHWSVLDKWQWEVTLVTK
;
A
#
# COMPACT_ATOMS: atom_id res chain seq x y z
N MET A 1 54.60 -84.41 63.76
CA MET A 1 55.39 -83.19 63.53
C MET A 1 55.06 -82.49 62.19
N PHE A 2 54.13 -83.00 61.36
CA PHE A 2 53.74 -82.38 60.08
C PHE A 2 52.31 -81.78 60.07
N GLU A 3 51.55 -81.88 61.17
CA GLU A 3 50.21 -81.28 61.29
C GLU A 3 50.17 -79.91 61.99
N ILE A 4 51.26 -79.48 62.64
CA ILE A 4 51.34 -78.15 63.28
C ILE A 4 51.72 -77.04 62.26
N ILE A 5 52.20 -77.40 61.06
CA ILE A 5 52.66 -76.42 60.05
C ILE A 5 51.56 -76.03 59.06
N LYS A 6 50.47 -76.82 58.92
CA LYS A 6 49.33 -76.46 58.06
C LYS A 6 48.38 -75.42 58.66
N LEU A 7 48.42 -75.19 59.98
CA LEU A 7 47.57 -74.18 60.63
C LEU A 7 48.20 -72.78 60.65
N SER A 8 49.53 -72.67 60.55
CA SER A 8 50.22 -71.36 60.59
C SER A 8 50.30 -70.63 59.24
N LEU A 9 50.11 -71.33 58.11
CA LEU A 9 50.14 -70.71 56.77
C LEU A 9 48.77 -70.15 56.33
N LYS A 10 47.67 -70.69 56.86
CA LYS A 10 46.33 -70.15 56.62
C LYS A 10 46.05 -68.85 57.38
N PHE A 11 46.71 -68.61 58.51
CA PHE A 11 46.53 -67.38 59.28
C PHE A 11 47.37 -66.21 58.74
N TYR A 12 48.45 -66.46 57.99
CA TYR A 12 49.27 -65.41 57.36
C TYR A 12 48.73 -64.95 56.00
N ILE A 13 48.02 -65.82 55.26
CA ILE A 13 47.40 -65.45 53.98
C ILE A 13 46.04 -64.76 54.19
N PHE A 14 45.36 -65.01 55.31
CA PHE A 14 44.11 -64.30 55.63
C PHE A 14 44.32 -62.90 56.23
N ILE A 15 45.50 -62.62 56.78
CA ILE A 15 45.83 -61.30 57.39
C ILE A 15 46.61 -60.40 56.42
N MET A 16 47.16 -60.93 55.31
CA MET A 16 47.78 -60.10 54.26
C MET A 16 46.84 -59.72 53.09
N ILE A 17 45.55 -60.06 53.19
CA ILE A 17 44.49 -59.56 52.29
C ILE A 17 43.82 -58.31 52.88
N ILE A 18 44.18 -57.93 54.11
CA ILE A 18 43.80 -56.65 54.71
C ILE A 18 45.09 -55.81 54.66
N ILE A 19 45.03 -54.65 54.01
CA ILE A 19 46.14 -53.71 53.76
C ILE A 19 47.06 -54.09 52.57
N THR A 20 46.51 -54.06 51.36
CA THR A 20 47.12 -53.22 50.32
C THR A 20 46.05 -52.29 49.82
N SER A 21 46.15 -51.04 50.26
CA SER A 21 45.56 -49.85 49.65
C SER A 21 45.43 -50.04 48.14
N HIS A 22 44.18 -50.14 47.66
CA HIS A 22 43.88 -49.61 46.34
C HIS A 22 44.34 -48.16 46.38
N ASN A 23 45.50 -47.88 45.79
CA ASN A 23 45.79 -46.52 45.36
C ASN A 23 44.79 -46.26 44.23
N ILE A 24 43.58 -45.84 44.61
CA ILE A 24 42.69 -45.11 43.73
C ILE A 24 43.49 -43.86 43.38
N TYR A 25 43.90 -43.72 42.13
CA TYR A 25 44.59 -42.51 41.69
C TYR A 25 43.54 -41.39 41.77
N ALA A 26 43.77 -40.41 42.63
CA ALA A 26 42.91 -39.25 42.90
C ALA A 26 42.83 -38.26 41.70
N ASN A 27 42.95 -38.78 40.48
CA ASN A 27 43.15 -38.05 39.23
C ASN A 27 42.32 -38.69 38.10
N GLN A 28 41.37 -39.55 38.43
CA GLN A 28 40.64 -40.38 37.46
C GLN A 28 39.14 -40.44 37.73
N TYR A 29 38.67 -39.87 38.84
CA TYR A 29 37.28 -39.93 39.24
C TYR A 29 36.81 -38.54 39.55
N ASP A 30 35.54 -38.32 39.23
CA ASP A 30 34.74 -37.23 39.70
C ASP A 30 34.08 -37.61 41.04
N PHE A 31 34.21 -36.74 42.05
CA PHE A 31 33.60 -36.83 43.38
C PHE A 31 32.97 -35.48 43.72
N GLY A 32 31.71 -35.48 44.19
CA GLY A 32 31.14 -34.30 44.84
C GLY A 32 31.81 -33.94 46.18
N ASP A 33 31.44 -32.81 46.77
CA ASP A 33 32.10 -32.23 47.94
C ASP A 33 31.22 -32.00 49.18
N ILE A 34 30.07 -32.65 49.26
CA ILE A 34 29.20 -32.47 50.41
C ILE A 34 29.88 -32.89 51.73
N HIS A 35 29.54 -32.24 52.83
CA HIS A 35 30.10 -32.57 54.14
C HIS A 35 29.72 -33.99 54.58
N ASP A 36 30.71 -34.86 54.79
CA ASP A 36 30.51 -36.19 55.38
C ASP A 36 31.36 -36.40 56.65
N ASP A 37 30.76 -37.08 57.63
CA ASP A 37 31.33 -37.27 58.97
C ASP A 37 32.37 -38.42 59.05
N GLY A 38 32.67 -39.03 57.91
CA GLY A 38 33.54 -40.17 57.74
C GLY A 38 32.84 -41.50 57.99
N THR A 39 31.51 -41.57 57.94
CA THR A 39 30.73 -42.81 58.10
C THR A 39 29.87 -43.11 56.87
N ASN A 40 29.43 -44.36 56.73
CA ASN A 40 28.49 -44.74 55.66
C ASN A 40 27.04 -44.30 55.94
N ALA A 41 26.82 -43.50 56.99
CA ALA A 41 25.50 -43.04 57.42
C ALA A 41 25.24 -41.57 57.04
N THR A 42 26.14 -40.91 56.33
CA THR A 42 25.93 -39.58 55.75
C THR A 42 26.30 -39.64 54.26
N PRO A 43 25.87 -38.67 53.41
CA PRO A 43 26.22 -38.59 52.00
C PRO A 43 27.73 -38.62 51.74
N SER A 44 28.32 -39.82 51.64
CA SER A 44 29.78 -39.99 51.59
C SER A 44 30.33 -39.76 50.19
N THR A 45 31.30 -38.85 50.08
CA THR A 45 32.17 -38.67 48.90
C THR A 45 33.59 -39.19 49.16
N LEU A 46 33.89 -39.60 50.40
CA LEU A 46 35.19 -40.15 50.76
C LEU A 46 35.42 -41.53 50.14
N ALA A 47 36.50 -41.63 49.38
CA ALA A 47 36.98 -42.90 48.84
C ALA A 47 37.26 -43.97 49.92
N ALA A 48 37.54 -43.56 51.16
CA ALA A 48 37.78 -44.47 52.28
C ALA A 48 36.52 -45.24 52.74
N ASN A 49 35.33 -44.73 52.41
CA ASN A 49 34.02 -45.25 52.83
C ASN A 49 33.18 -45.77 51.65
N ASP A 50 33.81 -45.97 50.49
CA ASP A 50 33.15 -46.31 49.22
C ASP A 50 32.17 -45.23 48.75
N GLY A 51 32.53 -43.96 48.98
CA GLY A 51 31.75 -42.79 48.55
C GLY A 51 31.45 -42.75 47.05
N ALA A 52 30.42 -41.97 46.72
CA ALA A 52 29.97 -41.75 45.34
C ALA A 52 31.13 -41.26 44.49
N ARG A 53 31.35 -41.90 43.33
CA ARG A 53 32.36 -41.46 42.37
C ARG A 53 32.04 -41.92 40.95
N HIS A 54 32.31 -41.07 39.97
CA HIS A 54 32.14 -41.38 38.54
C HIS A 54 33.51 -41.40 37.87
N LEU A 55 33.76 -42.35 36.96
CA LEU A 55 35.07 -42.45 36.32
C LEU A 55 35.19 -41.37 35.23
N TYR A 56 36.09 -40.41 35.42
CA TYR A 56 36.39 -39.41 34.41
C TYR A 56 37.15 -40.02 33.22
N ILE A 57 36.68 -39.73 32.00
CA ILE A 57 37.24 -40.25 30.75
C ILE A 57 37.86 -39.09 29.94
N GLU A 58 39.19 -39.04 29.85
CA GLU A 58 39.92 -38.08 29.01
C GLU A 58 39.72 -38.30 27.50
N ALA A 59 39.62 -37.22 26.71
CA ALA A 59 39.55 -37.30 25.25
C ALA A 59 40.89 -37.72 24.60
N GLY A 60 40.92 -38.83 23.85
CA GLY A 60 41.79 -38.98 22.66
C GLY A 60 42.69 -40.22 22.51
N THR A 61 42.32 -41.04 21.50
CA THR A 61 43.10 -42.03 20.68
C THR A 61 43.32 -43.49 21.14
N GLU A 62 42.49 -44.37 20.55
CA GLU A 62 42.66 -45.76 20.08
C GLU A 62 43.41 -46.85 20.90
N THR A 63 42.62 -47.87 21.25
CA THR A 63 42.93 -49.32 21.40
C THR A 63 43.84 -49.77 22.56
N GLY A 64 43.28 -49.73 23.78
CA GLY A 64 43.67 -50.62 24.87
C GLY A 64 42.64 -51.73 25.07
N VAL A 65 43.03 -53.00 24.89
CA VAL A 65 42.22 -54.14 25.35
C VAL A 65 42.42 -54.27 26.86
N ILE A 66 41.36 -54.12 27.67
CA ILE A 66 41.41 -54.50 29.09
C ILE A 66 41.07 -55.98 29.18
N THR A 67 42.09 -56.82 29.32
CA THR A 67 41.92 -58.15 29.93
C THR A 67 42.55 -58.11 31.31
N ASN A 68 41.81 -58.56 32.33
CA ASN A 68 42.38 -58.83 33.64
C ASN A 68 43.59 -59.78 33.47
N SER A 69 44.79 -59.31 33.85
CA SER A 69 46.12 -59.96 33.86
C SER A 69 47.12 -59.57 32.75
N THR A 70 48.22 -58.95 33.23
CA THR A 70 49.55 -58.72 32.64
C THR A 70 49.92 -59.58 31.41
N LEU A 71 49.77 -59.05 30.20
CA LEU A 71 50.24 -59.68 28.98
C LEU A 71 51.77 -59.47 28.81
N VAL A 72 52.55 -60.55 28.92
CA VAL A 72 53.97 -60.60 28.51
C VAL A 72 54.20 -61.90 27.73
N PRO A 73 54.75 -61.86 26.50
CA PRO A 73 55.35 -60.70 25.81
C PRO A 73 54.33 -59.84 25.05
N ALA A 74 54.74 -58.60 24.75
CA ALA A 74 53.97 -57.65 23.93
C ALA A 74 53.78 -58.18 22.49
N VAL A 75 52.57 -58.02 21.96
CA VAL A 75 52.17 -58.42 20.61
C VAL A 75 52.26 -57.18 19.70
N ASN A 76 53.15 -57.17 18.71
CA ASN A 76 53.36 -56.04 17.79
C ASN A 76 53.44 -56.52 16.32
N GLY A 77 52.30 -56.98 15.76
CA GLY A 77 52.28 -57.64 14.44
C GLY A 77 51.14 -57.32 13.45
N ILE A 78 50.04 -56.72 13.91
CA ILE A 78 48.79 -56.25 13.25
C ILE A 78 47.60 -56.82 14.04
N THR A 79 46.72 -55.93 14.53
CA THR A 79 45.45 -56.29 15.16
C THR A 79 44.35 -56.25 14.12
N TRP A 80 43.57 -57.33 14.01
CA TRP A 80 42.39 -57.37 13.16
C TRP A 80 41.14 -57.36 14.03
N THR A 81 40.39 -56.26 13.98
CA THR A 81 39.14 -56.12 14.75
C THR A 81 37.94 -56.28 13.82
N TYR A 82 37.07 -57.25 14.11
CA TYR A 82 35.82 -57.44 13.38
C TYR A 82 34.64 -57.31 14.34
N GLN A 83 33.75 -56.34 14.09
CA GLN A 83 32.47 -56.25 14.79
C GLN A 83 31.54 -57.40 14.38
N ASN A 84 31.51 -57.78 13.10
CA ASN A 84 30.70 -58.89 12.56
C ASN A 84 31.43 -59.59 11.40
N MET A 85 31.85 -60.85 11.52
CA MET A 85 32.56 -61.56 10.42
C MET A 85 31.60 -62.05 9.31
N PRO A 86 31.74 -61.61 8.03
CA PRO A 86 30.90 -62.06 6.91
C PRO A 86 31.34 -63.41 6.28
N ASN A 87 30.46 -64.03 5.48
CA ASN A 87 30.61 -65.39 4.90
C ASN A 87 31.90 -65.59 4.05
N ASN A 88 32.67 -66.65 4.38
CA ASN A 88 33.83 -67.20 3.64
C ASN A 88 35.11 -66.33 3.57
N SER A 89 35.47 -65.62 4.64
CA SER A 89 36.81 -65.07 4.80
C SER A 89 37.78 -66.15 5.32
N ASN A 90 38.73 -66.56 4.50
CA ASN A 90 39.91 -67.32 4.91
C ASN A 90 41.07 -66.34 5.20
N ALA A 91 41.09 -65.81 6.42
CA ALA A 91 42.19 -64.97 6.88
C ALA A 91 43.37 -65.88 7.29
N ASN A 92 44.47 -65.79 6.54
CA ASN A 92 45.73 -66.42 6.90
C ASN A 92 46.65 -65.35 7.50
N GLY A 93 47.08 -65.54 8.75
CA GLY A 93 48.11 -64.69 9.37
C GLY A 93 49.44 -64.90 8.64
N ALA A 94 49.99 -63.83 8.05
CA ALA A 94 51.27 -63.91 7.33
C ALA A 94 52.48 -63.56 8.21
N ASN A 95 52.26 -62.98 9.40
CA ASN A 95 53.30 -62.45 10.28
C ASN A 95 53.48 -63.35 11.53
N LEU A 96 54.54 -63.10 12.31
CA LEU A 96 54.79 -63.76 13.59
C LEU A 96 54.06 -63.01 14.72
N ASN A 97 53.21 -63.69 15.48
CA ASN A 97 52.51 -63.18 16.69
C ASN A 97 51.43 -62.12 16.38
N ASP A 98 50.34 -62.55 15.73
CA ASP A 98 49.16 -61.73 15.39
C ASP A 98 48.06 -61.81 16.47
N MET A 99 47.20 -60.77 16.54
CA MET A 99 46.00 -60.76 17.38
C MET A 99 44.72 -60.55 16.55
N LEU A 100 43.78 -61.48 16.67
CA LEU A 100 42.45 -61.38 16.07
C LEU A 100 41.44 -61.05 17.17
N VAL A 101 40.57 -60.06 16.95
CA VAL A 101 39.55 -59.62 17.90
C VAL A 101 38.16 -59.71 17.25
N ILE A 102 37.23 -60.40 17.91
CA ILE A 102 35.84 -60.55 17.43
C ILE A 102 34.87 -60.14 18.54
N ASN A 103 34.11 -59.06 18.29
CA ASN A 103 33.30 -58.44 19.34
C ASN A 103 31.88 -59.06 19.47
N ASN A 104 31.21 -59.43 18.37
CA ASN A 104 29.80 -59.89 18.41
C ASN A 104 29.58 -61.33 17.90
N LEU A 105 28.31 -61.68 17.64
CA LEU A 105 27.85 -62.99 17.16
C LEU A 105 28.45 -63.37 15.79
N LEU A 106 28.84 -64.64 15.65
CA LEU A 106 29.25 -65.19 14.34
C LEU A 106 28.01 -65.43 13.45
N LEU A 107 27.88 -64.69 12.35
CA LEU A 107 26.70 -64.74 11.47
C LEU A 107 26.80 -65.76 10.32
N ALA A 108 27.91 -66.49 10.20
CA ALA A 108 28.31 -67.34 9.06
C ALA A 108 28.87 -68.70 9.55
N GLN A 109 28.55 -69.84 8.90
CA GLN A 109 29.12 -71.15 9.27
C GLN A 109 30.21 -71.58 8.26
N GLY A 110 31.39 -71.99 8.74
CA GLY A 110 32.48 -72.50 7.89
C GLY A 110 33.72 -71.61 7.78
N ALA A 111 33.84 -70.55 8.58
CA ALA A 111 35.07 -69.75 8.65
C ALA A 111 36.22 -70.56 9.29
N SER A 112 37.45 -70.27 8.87
CA SER A 112 38.65 -70.82 9.50
C SER A 112 39.76 -69.78 9.52
N TYR A 113 40.43 -69.68 10.67
CA TYR A 113 41.61 -68.84 10.85
C TYR A 113 42.82 -69.74 11.10
N SER A 114 43.90 -69.46 10.39
CA SER A 114 45.18 -70.12 10.62
C SER A 114 46.22 -69.08 10.97
N GLY A 115 46.76 -69.18 12.18
CA GLY A 115 47.93 -68.45 12.61
C GLY A 115 49.18 -68.81 11.79
N GLY A 116 50.13 -67.89 11.78
CA GLY A 116 51.46 -68.07 11.21
C GLY A 116 52.36 -68.94 12.09
N ASN A 117 53.68 -68.84 11.91
CA ASN A 117 54.64 -69.46 12.82
C ASN A 117 54.93 -68.48 13.98
N GLY A 118 54.11 -68.45 15.04
CA GLY A 118 54.26 -67.51 16.17
C GLY A 118 53.22 -67.74 17.28
N PHE A 119 53.32 -66.98 18.38
CA PHE A 119 52.38 -66.92 19.51
C PHE A 119 51.13 -66.12 19.15
N ASP A 120 50.32 -66.64 18.23
CA ASP A 120 49.11 -65.95 17.77
C ASP A 120 47.95 -66.13 18.79
N ARG A 121 47.18 -65.06 19.00
CA ARG A 121 46.10 -64.99 20.00
C ARG A 121 44.76 -64.57 19.39
N LEU A 122 43.66 -65.10 19.95
CA LEU A 122 42.28 -64.66 19.65
C LEU A 122 41.66 -64.00 20.89
N VAL A 123 41.04 -62.84 20.72
CA VAL A 123 40.25 -62.16 21.76
C VAL A 123 38.78 -62.17 21.36
N LEU A 124 37.92 -62.55 22.30
CA LEU A 124 36.47 -62.62 22.12
C LEU A 124 35.76 -61.60 23.03
N GLY A 125 34.83 -60.85 22.44
CA GLY A 125 34.14 -59.72 23.05
C GLY A 125 33.19 -60.01 24.21
N HIS A 126 33.05 -61.28 24.64
CA HIS A 126 32.25 -61.69 25.79
C HIS A 126 33.04 -62.65 26.67
N GLU A 127 32.50 -62.95 27.85
CA GLU A 127 33.11 -63.93 28.76
C GLU A 127 33.15 -65.35 28.18
N GLN A 128 34.06 -66.18 28.69
CA GLN A 128 34.26 -67.56 28.22
C GLN A 128 32.98 -68.40 28.23
N SER A 129 32.09 -68.16 29.21
CA SER A 129 30.81 -68.88 29.37
C SER A 129 29.85 -68.68 28.19
N TYR A 130 30.01 -67.59 27.42
CA TYR A 130 29.21 -67.30 26.25
C TYR A 130 29.53 -68.23 25.06
N TYR A 131 30.70 -68.89 25.08
CA TYR A 131 31.18 -69.71 23.97
C TYR A 131 31.36 -71.18 24.37
N VAL A 132 31.12 -72.09 23.42
CA VAL A 132 31.51 -73.50 23.58
C VAL A 132 32.83 -73.73 22.85
N ILE A 133 33.89 -74.01 23.62
CA ILE A 133 35.26 -74.11 23.12
C ILE A 133 35.79 -75.54 23.29
N VAL A 134 36.30 -76.10 22.19
CA VAL A 134 36.82 -77.48 22.15
C VAL A 134 38.21 -77.48 21.51
N SER A 135 39.22 -77.95 22.23
CA SER A 135 40.55 -78.20 21.64
C SER A 135 40.46 -79.34 20.61
N GLN A 136 41.07 -79.15 19.44
CA GLN A 136 41.13 -80.11 18.32
C GLN A 136 42.54 -80.69 18.12
N GLY A 137 43.52 -80.26 18.91
CA GLY A 137 44.92 -80.64 18.78
C GLY A 137 45.84 -79.59 19.40
N THR A 138 47.16 -79.74 19.22
CA THR A 138 48.13 -78.76 19.70
C THR A 138 47.96 -77.44 18.93
N ALA A 139 47.63 -76.35 19.64
CA ALA A 139 47.32 -75.03 19.07
C ALA A 139 46.18 -75.00 18.02
N ALA A 140 45.25 -75.96 18.10
CA ALA A 140 44.06 -76.00 17.25
C ALA A 140 42.79 -76.06 18.10
N TRP A 141 41.80 -75.23 17.78
CA TRP A 141 40.61 -75.01 18.59
C TRP A 141 39.36 -74.88 17.71
N ARG A 142 38.19 -75.22 18.27
CA ARG A 142 36.88 -74.84 17.73
C ARG A 142 36.15 -73.99 18.75
N VAL A 143 35.74 -72.80 18.36
CA VAL A 143 34.90 -71.89 19.16
C VAL A 143 33.51 -71.84 18.54
N THR A 144 32.47 -72.09 19.34
CA THR A 144 31.07 -72.10 18.90
C THR A 144 30.29 -71.03 19.66
N TRP A 145 29.59 -70.16 18.94
CA TRP A 145 28.71 -69.13 19.50
C TRP A 145 27.35 -69.72 19.90
N PRO A 146 26.55 -69.04 20.75
CA PRO A 146 25.23 -69.53 21.20
C PRO A 146 24.26 -69.85 20.07
N ASN A 147 24.38 -69.16 18.93
CA ASN A 147 23.59 -69.43 17.73
C ASN A 147 23.98 -70.72 16.97
N GLY A 148 24.85 -71.55 17.54
CA GLY A 148 25.26 -72.86 17.02
C GLY A 148 26.32 -72.81 15.92
N ARG A 149 26.78 -71.62 15.52
CA ARG A 149 27.82 -71.45 14.50
C ARG A 149 29.21 -71.50 15.12
N PHE A 150 30.19 -72.02 14.39
CA PHE A 150 31.54 -72.22 14.90
C PHE A 150 32.64 -71.73 13.95
N LEU A 151 33.77 -71.36 14.55
CA LEU A 151 35.03 -71.00 13.91
C LEU A 151 36.08 -72.07 14.28
N ASN A 152 36.75 -72.63 13.27
CA ASN A 152 37.91 -73.49 13.51
C ASN A 152 39.20 -72.66 13.43
N LEU A 153 40.06 -72.85 14.42
CA LEU A 153 41.33 -72.16 14.60
C LEU A 153 42.47 -73.17 14.49
N ASN A 154 43.49 -72.84 13.70
CA ASN A 154 44.74 -73.61 13.62
C ASN A 154 45.92 -72.68 13.94
N ASN A 155 46.95 -73.19 14.62
CA ASN A 155 48.11 -72.43 15.09
C ASN A 155 47.75 -71.19 15.94
N VAL A 156 46.69 -71.28 16.77
CA VAL A 156 46.36 -70.26 17.78
C VAL A 156 46.74 -70.82 19.14
N GLU A 157 47.62 -70.13 19.84
CA GLU A 157 48.20 -70.66 21.08
C GLU A 157 47.36 -70.32 22.31
N GLU A 158 46.60 -69.22 22.27
CA GLU A 158 45.80 -68.75 23.41
C GLU A 158 44.52 -68.02 22.96
N ILE A 159 43.43 -68.19 23.72
CA ILE A 159 42.15 -67.49 23.53
C ILE A 159 41.84 -66.69 24.80
N LEU A 160 41.54 -65.40 24.62
CA LEU A 160 41.24 -64.42 25.68
C LEU A 160 39.79 -63.93 25.55
N PHE A 161 39.22 -63.44 26.65
CA PHE A 161 37.80 -63.04 26.77
C PHE A 161 37.68 -61.65 27.43
N GLY A 162 36.80 -60.78 26.93
CA GLY A 162 36.50 -59.46 27.51
C GLY A 162 36.00 -58.41 26.51
N ASN A 163 35.38 -57.32 27.01
CA ASN A 163 34.83 -56.23 26.20
C ASN A 163 35.92 -55.30 25.63
N VAL A 164 35.69 -54.68 24.46
CA VAL A 164 36.53 -53.61 23.87
C VAL A 164 35.69 -52.34 23.72
N ARG A 165 36.04 -51.24 24.40
CA ARG A 165 35.37 -49.92 24.25
C ARG A 165 36.14 -49.01 23.27
N THR A 166 35.42 -48.17 22.53
CA THR A 166 35.93 -46.99 21.81
C THR A 166 35.52 -45.75 22.61
N GLN A 167 36.44 -44.86 22.99
CA GLN A 167 36.17 -43.74 23.90
C GLN A 167 36.29 -42.36 23.21
N VAL A 168 35.27 -41.53 23.44
CA VAL A 168 35.24 -40.05 23.37
C VAL A 168 35.28 -39.55 24.83
N ALA A 169 35.75 -38.32 25.09
CA ALA A 169 35.65 -37.72 26.45
C ALA A 169 34.22 -37.78 26.96
N SER A 170 34.03 -37.90 28.29
CA SER A 170 32.73 -38.13 28.95
C SER A 170 31.62 -37.28 28.28
N PRO A 171 30.80 -37.88 27.40
CA PRO A 171 29.72 -37.17 26.71
C PRO A 171 28.45 -37.09 27.55
N ILE A 172 28.46 -37.73 28.73
CA ILE A 172 27.38 -37.76 29.70
C ILE A 172 27.80 -36.87 30.86
N TYR A 173 27.08 -35.76 31.05
CA TYR A 173 27.38 -34.75 32.07
C TYR A 173 26.15 -33.88 32.35
N LEU A 174 26.10 -33.29 33.53
CA LEU A 174 25.11 -32.35 34.03
C LEU A 174 25.49 -30.92 33.59
N GLY A 175 24.52 -30.01 33.58
CA GLY A 175 24.84 -28.60 33.36
C GLY A 175 25.41 -28.26 31.98
N SER A 176 26.26 -27.24 31.88
CA SER A 176 26.85 -26.75 30.61
C SER A 176 28.36 -26.91 30.56
N VAL A 177 28.99 -27.12 31.71
CA VAL A 177 30.42 -27.38 31.85
C VAL A 177 30.62 -28.89 31.91
N LYS A 178 31.77 -29.38 31.43
CA LYS A 178 32.05 -30.82 31.40
C LYS A 178 32.68 -31.24 32.71
N PRO A 179 32.53 -32.53 33.10
CA PRO A 179 33.00 -33.03 34.39
C PRO A 179 34.51 -32.93 34.48
N ASP A 180 35.02 -32.78 35.69
CA ASP A 180 36.45 -32.76 35.96
C ASP A 180 36.94 -33.91 36.86
N THR A 181 37.98 -33.70 37.68
CA THR A 181 38.55 -34.76 38.53
C THR A 181 38.96 -34.22 39.89
N GLU A 182 38.38 -34.78 40.94
CA GLU A 182 38.59 -34.31 42.30
C GLU A 182 39.41 -35.30 43.12
N ALA A 183 40.13 -34.76 44.09
CA ALA A 183 40.74 -35.58 45.12
C ALA A 183 39.67 -35.78 46.20
N GLY A 184 38.89 -36.89 46.13
CA GLY A 184 37.78 -37.32 47.03
C GLY A 184 38.03 -37.22 48.55
N THR A 185 38.34 -36.01 48.98
CA THR A 185 38.77 -35.43 50.26
C THR A 185 38.31 -33.98 50.34
N TYR A 186 37.76 -33.40 49.27
CA TYR A 186 37.10 -32.12 49.25
C TYR A 186 35.71 -32.33 49.82
N GLN A 187 35.45 -31.71 50.98
CA GLN A 187 34.20 -31.83 51.72
C GLN A 187 33.92 -30.53 52.48
N SER A 188 32.75 -29.94 52.32
CA SER A 188 32.40 -28.66 52.93
C SER A 188 30.97 -28.63 53.46
N LEU A 189 30.74 -27.84 54.51
CA LEU A 189 29.38 -27.62 55.06
C LEU A 189 28.49 -26.80 54.12
N GLN A 190 29.01 -26.33 52.98
CA GLN A 190 28.33 -25.46 52.04
C GLN A 190 28.30 -26.04 50.62
N ALA A 191 28.77 -27.27 50.42
CA ALA A 191 29.01 -27.90 49.11
C ALA A 191 29.61 -26.92 48.08
N ASN A 192 30.87 -26.51 48.28
CA ASN A 192 31.50 -25.41 47.52
C ASN A 192 33.06 -25.39 47.51
N LEU A 193 33.72 -26.45 47.96
CA LEU A 193 35.18 -26.54 47.98
C LEU A 193 35.75 -26.94 46.62
N ASP A 194 35.03 -27.76 45.86
CA ASP A 194 35.31 -28.06 44.45
C ASP A 194 34.93 -26.93 43.49
N ASP A 195 33.97 -26.08 43.84
CA ASP A 195 33.64 -24.84 43.10
C ASP A 195 34.85 -23.95 42.74
N THR A 196 35.89 -24.00 43.56
CA THR A 196 37.09 -23.16 43.41
C THR A 196 38.33 -23.94 42.94
N ASN A 197 38.18 -25.24 42.74
CA ASN A 197 39.24 -26.19 42.48
C ASN A 197 38.89 -27.00 41.21
N ASN A 198 39.19 -26.41 40.05
CA ASN A 198 39.10 -27.10 38.78
C ASN A 198 40.23 -28.15 38.72
N GLY A 199 39.88 -29.43 38.72
CA GLY A 199 40.79 -30.57 38.79
C GLY A 199 41.82 -30.63 37.66
N THR A 200 42.64 -31.70 37.63
CA THR A 200 43.79 -31.80 36.70
C THR A 200 43.43 -31.88 35.21
N ASN A 201 42.15 -31.83 34.85
CA ASN A 201 41.65 -32.00 33.48
C ASN A 201 40.55 -31.00 33.05
N SER A 202 40.30 -29.94 33.81
CA SER A 202 39.28 -28.93 33.50
C SER A 202 39.80 -27.76 32.64
N THR A 203 38.90 -27.14 31.86
CA THR A 203 39.13 -25.89 31.12
C THR A 203 39.14 -24.64 32.00
N GLY A 204 38.99 -24.78 33.32
CA GLY A 204 39.05 -23.69 34.29
C GLY A 204 37.70 -23.03 34.61
N SER A 205 36.58 -23.68 34.24
CA SER A 205 35.22 -23.32 34.64
C SER A 205 34.70 -24.35 35.65
N ASN A 206 33.95 -23.90 36.66
CA ASN A 206 33.29 -24.78 37.63
C ASN A 206 32.29 -25.69 36.92
N ASP A 207 32.38 -27.00 37.13
CA ASP A 207 31.49 -28.03 36.62
C ASP A 207 30.25 -28.24 37.49
N GLU A 208 30.23 -27.75 38.73
CA GLU A 208 29.01 -27.60 39.54
C GLU A 208 28.12 -26.47 38.99
N ASP A 209 27.45 -26.71 37.85
CA ASP A 209 26.68 -25.72 37.11
C ASP A 209 25.27 -26.16 36.68
N ALA A 210 24.84 -27.38 37.04
CA ALA A 210 23.51 -27.86 36.72
C ALA A 210 22.42 -27.32 37.64
N TYR A 211 22.78 -26.92 38.85
CA TYR A 211 21.87 -26.25 39.77
C TYR A 211 22.51 -24.98 40.33
N GLN A 212 21.71 -23.94 40.52
CA GLN A 212 22.13 -22.74 41.23
C GLN A 212 21.33 -22.66 42.51
N ASN A 213 22.01 -22.52 43.66
CA ASN A 213 21.38 -22.45 44.98
C ASN A 213 20.23 -21.43 45.02
N THR A 214 19.00 -21.92 44.82
CA THR A 214 17.76 -21.14 44.86
C THR A 214 16.96 -21.52 46.10
N THR A 215 16.17 -20.57 46.59
CA THR A 215 15.28 -20.80 47.72
C THR A 215 13.97 -21.37 47.19
N HIS A 216 13.50 -22.48 47.78
CA HIS A 216 12.25 -23.15 47.39
C HIS A 216 11.28 -23.19 48.56
N SER A 217 10.02 -22.87 48.28
CA SER A 217 8.91 -23.14 49.20
C SER A 217 8.36 -24.54 48.92
N ILE A 218 8.41 -25.44 49.92
CA ILE A 218 7.95 -26.83 49.75
C ILE A 218 6.86 -27.16 50.80
N PRO A 219 5.63 -26.63 50.66
CA PRO A 219 4.54 -26.92 51.57
C PRO A 219 3.80 -28.24 51.26
N LEU A 220 4.01 -28.84 50.08
CA LEU A 220 3.32 -30.04 49.61
C LEU A 220 4.13 -31.34 49.83
N THR A 221 3.47 -32.50 49.70
CA THR A 221 4.14 -33.82 49.74
C THR A 221 4.88 -34.17 48.44
N THR A 222 4.93 -33.25 47.50
CA THR A 222 5.56 -33.42 46.18
C THR A 222 6.45 -32.23 45.88
N PHE A 223 7.65 -32.50 45.39
CA PHE A 223 8.59 -31.49 44.90
C PHE A 223 9.08 -31.94 43.53
N SER A 224 9.33 -31.00 42.62
CA SER A 224 9.91 -31.33 41.31
C SER A 224 11.01 -30.34 40.96
N LEU A 225 12.02 -30.81 40.25
CA LEU A 225 13.16 -30.00 39.80
C LEU A 225 13.51 -30.42 38.38
N THR A 226 13.78 -29.45 37.51
CA THR A 226 14.30 -29.73 36.17
C THR A 226 15.78 -29.45 36.14
N ILE A 227 16.58 -30.48 35.84
CA ILE A 227 18.04 -30.42 35.83
C ILE A 227 18.54 -30.42 34.37
N PRO A 228 19.37 -29.45 33.95
CA PRO A 228 20.05 -29.49 32.66
C PRO A 228 21.00 -30.69 32.61
N CYS A 229 20.99 -31.42 31.50
CA CYS A 229 21.80 -32.61 31.33
C CYS A 229 22.18 -32.81 29.85
N ASN A 230 23.26 -33.55 29.61
CA ASN A 230 23.76 -33.86 28.28
C ASN A 230 24.02 -35.36 28.20
N ASP A 231 23.42 -36.01 27.21
CA ASP A 231 23.63 -37.44 26.95
C ASP A 231 23.66 -37.78 25.45
N HIS A 232 23.90 -36.80 24.59
CA HIS A 232 24.01 -36.99 23.16
C HIS A 232 25.44 -36.76 22.64
N ASP A 233 26.02 -37.73 21.92
CA ASP A 233 27.41 -37.66 21.43
C ASP A 233 27.59 -36.95 20.07
N GLY A 234 26.52 -36.29 19.61
CA GLY A 234 26.42 -35.63 18.31
C GLY A 234 25.93 -36.55 17.19
N SER A 235 25.89 -37.86 17.42
CA SER A 235 25.42 -38.85 16.45
C SER A 235 24.28 -39.74 16.96
N GLN A 236 24.20 -39.96 18.27
CA GLN A 236 23.15 -40.74 18.92
C GLN A 236 22.98 -40.31 20.38
N ASP A 237 21.76 -40.52 20.87
CA ASP A 237 21.39 -40.53 22.28
C ASP A 237 22.06 -41.74 22.97
N LEU A 238 22.72 -41.49 24.10
CA LEU A 238 23.45 -42.47 24.91
C LEU A 238 22.61 -43.09 26.02
N GLY A 239 21.40 -42.59 26.27
CA GLY A 239 20.42 -43.14 27.19
C GLY A 239 20.82 -43.03 28.65
N ALA A 240 21.37 -41.88 29.07
CA ALA A 240 21.76 -41.65 30.45
C ALA A 240 20.54 -41.36 31.34
N THR A 241 20.69 -41.63 32.63
CA THR A 241 19.69 -41.31 33.64
C THR A 241 20.28 -40.36 34.67
N VAL A 242 19.55 -39.29 34.99
CA VAL A 242 19.84 -38.40 36.10
C VAL A 242 19.16 -38.96 37.35
N TYR A 243 19.92 -39.04 38.43
CA TYR A 243 19.53 -39.49 39.76
C TYR A 243 19.76 -38.36 40.74
N ALA A 244 18.82 -38.15 41.65
CA ALA A 244 18.92 -37.08 42.62
C ALA A 244 18.46 -37.50 44.01
N TRP A 245 19.12 -36.97 45.04
CA TRP A 245 18.74 -37.08 46.45
C TRP A 245 18.69 -35.71 47.09
N VAL A 246 17.67 -35.43 47.90
CA VAL A 246 17.57 -34.21 48.71
C VAL A 246 17.25 -34.61 50.14
N ASP A 247 18.09 -34.21 51.09
CA ASP A 247 17.88 -34.42 52.55
C ASP A 247 16.74 -33.51 53.01
N PHE A 248 15.49 -33.89 52.76
CA PHE A 248 14.33 -33.05 53.01
C PHE A 248 14.09 -32.90 54.51
N ASP A 249 14.33 -33.94 55.31
CA ASP A 249 14.04 -33.92 56.74
C ASP A 249 15.20 -33.41 57.62
N GLY A 250 16.36 -33.14 57.00
CA GLY A 250 17.53 -32.52 57.61
C GLY A 250 18.27 -33.45 58.58
N ASP A 251 18.08 -34.77 58.46
CA ASP A 251 18.71 -35.75 59.33
C ASP A 251 20.13 -36.14 58.88
N GLN A 252 20.58 -35.62 57.73
CA GLN A 252 21.88 -35.86 57.09
C GLN A 252 22.07 -37.28 56.55
N GLN A 253 20.99 -38.01 56.26
CA GLN A 253 21.00 -39.18 55.41
C GLN A 253 20.35 -38.87 54.06
N PHE A 254 20.50 -39.81 53.13
CA PHE A 254 19.72 -39.80 51.89
C PHE A 254 18.85 -41.04 51.89
N GLU A 255 17.54 -40.87 52.00
CA GLU A 255 16.56 -41.93 52.21
C GLU A 255 15.93 -42.35 50.87
N VAL A 256 15.18 -43.46 50.88
CA VAL A 256 14.51 -43.96 49.67
C VAL A 256 13.39 -43.04 49.17
N ASP A 257 12.75 -42.28 50.05
CA ASP A 257 11.72 -41.28 49.74
C ASP A 257 12.29 -39.93 49.30
N GLU A 258 13.59 -39.74 49.50
CA GLU A 258 14.36 -38.57 49.06
C GLU A 258 14.98 -38.76 47.68
N TYR A 259 14.75 -39.92 47.06
CA TYR A 259 15.29 -40.29 45.76
C TYR A 259 14.32 -39.97 44.62
N ALA A 260 14.84 -39.32 43.58
CA ALA A 260 14.18 -39.20 42.27
C ALA A 260 15.12 -39.61 41.14
N GLN A 261 14.54 -40.02 40.01
CA GLN A 261 15.28 -40.28 38.79
C GLN A 261 14.47 -39.89 37.55
N ALA A 262 15.15 -39.47 36.50
CA ALA A 262 14.57 -39.20 35.20
C ALA A 262 15.59 -39.49 34.10
N SER A 263 15.12 -39.96 32.94
CA SER A 263 15.98 -40.04 31.75
C SER A 263 16.42 -38.64 31.34
N CYS A 264 17.69 -38.48 30.96
CA CYS A 264 18.11 -37.25 30.30
C CYS A 264 17.46 -37.21 28.91
N ILE A 265 16.81 -36.09 28.57
CA ILE A 265 16.25 -35.88 27.24
C ILE A 265 17.12 -34.84 26.54
N ASP A 266 18.15 -35.32 25.86
CA ASP A 266 19.03 -34.51 25.03
C ASP A 266 19.02 -35.00 23.58
N ASN A 267 18.84 -34.07 22.64
CA ASN A 267 18.71 -34.38 21.22
C ASN A 267 19.97 -34.03 20.41
N ASN A 268 20.97 -33.37 21.00
CA ASN A 268 22.16 -32.93 20.28
C ASN A 268 23.37 -32.65 21.20
N ASP A 269 24.56 -32.47 20.65
CA ASP A 269 25.80 -32.25 21.41
C ASP A 269 26.16 -30.77 21.68
N ASN A 270 25.27 -29.83 21.39
CA ASN A 270 25.56 -28.39 21.37
C ASN A 270 24.64 -27.52 22.24
N THR A 271 23.53 -28.07 22.73
CA THR A 271 22.63 -27.43 23.69
C THR A 271 22.28 -28.43 24.77
N ASN A 272 22.20 -27.99 26.02
CA ASN A 272 21.76 -28.85 27.12
C ASN A 272 20.37 -29.41 26.86
N GLY A 273 20.20 -30.70 27.11
CA GLY A 273 18.90 -31.32 27.34
C GLY A 273 18.39 -31.07 28.76
N SER A 274 17.37 -31.83 29.17
CA SER A 274 16.82 -31.72 30.51
C SER A 274 16.29 -33.04 31.07
N ALA A 275 16.29 -33.14 32.39
CA ALA A 275 15.71 -34.23 33.16
C ALA A 275 14.75 -33.65 34.23
N SER A 276 13.46 -33.98 34.14
CA SER A 276 12.46 -33.55 35.13
C SER A 276 12.32 -34.58 36.24
N LEU A 277 12.89 -34.26 37.39
CA LEU A 277 12.87 -35.06 38.61
C LEU A 277 11.63 -34.73 39.44
N SER A 278 11.00 -35.75 40.02
CA SER A 278 9.83 -35.57 40.88
C SER A 278 9.90 -36.49 42.09
N TRP A 279 9.80 -35.89 43.25
CA TRP A 279 9.71 -36.54 44.55
C TRP A 279 8.25 -36.56 44.99
N THR A 280 7.78 -37.68 45.52
CA THR A 280 6.39 -37.84 45.94
C THR A 280 6.31 -38.56 47.28
N GLY A 281 5.39 -38.13 48.14
CA GLY A 281 5.22 -38.71 49.47
C GLY A 281 6.22 -38.19 50.49
N LEU A 282 6.75 -36.98 50.28
CA LEU A 282 7.67 -36.31 51.20
C LEU A 282 7.03 -36.15 52.58
N SER A 283 7.79 -36.46 53.63
CA SER A 283 7.35 -36.33 55.02
C SER A 283 8.45 -35.72 55.87
N ASN A 284 8.07 -34.96 56.90
CA ASN A 284 9.00 -34.26 57.81
C ASN A 284 9.94 -33.24 57.13
N VAL A 285 9.55 -32.67 55.99
CA VAL A 285 10.33 -31.63 55.29
C VAL A 285 10.68 -30.49 56.25
N SER A 286 11.96 -30.16 56.33
CA SER A 286 12.51 -29.21 57.29
C SER A 286 13.00 -27.94 56.60
N ASN A 287 12.71 -26.79 57.21
CA ASN A 287 13.22 -25.51 56.75
C ASN A 287 14.73 -25.39 57.01
N GLY A 288 15.44 -24.80 56.06
CA GLY A 288 16.87 -24.56 56.13
C GLY A 288 17.60 -25.01 54.87
N ASP A 289 18.92 -24.92 54.93
CA ASP A 289 19.81 -25.40 53.88
C ASP A 289 19.84 -26.94 53.94
N GLN A 290 19.33 -27.57 52.89
CA GLN A 290 19.36 -29.00 52.69
C GLN A 290 20.40 -29.39 51.65
N PHE A 291 20.84 -30.63 51.74
CA PHE A 291 21.83 -31.21 50.85
C PHE A 291 21.16 -31.82 49.63
N LEU A 292 21.58 -31.41 48.43
CA LEU A 292 21.15 -31.98 47.15
C LEU A 292 22.35 -32.69 46.51
N ARG A 293 22.19 -33.96 46.12
CA ARG A 293 23.16 -34.67 45.27
C ARG A 293 22.53 -35.02 43.94
N LEU A 294 23.23 -34.68 42.86
CA LEU A 294 22.92 -35.07 41.49
C LEU A 294 23.96 -36.07 40.98
N ARG A 295 23.51 -37.07 40.24
CA ARG A 295 24.38 -38.02 39.54
C ARG A 295 23.80 -38.31 38.17
N ILE A 296 24.59 -38.27 37.11
CA ILE A 296 24.18 -38.71 35.76
C ILE A 296 25.05 -39.86 35.28
N THR A 297 24.49 -40.96 34.78
CA THR A 297 25.28 -42.09 34.25
C THR A 297 24.48 -42.93 33.27
N SER A 298 25.15 -43.66 32.37
CA SER A 298 24.52 -44.72 31.56
C SER A 298 24.58 -46.10 32.23
N ASP A 299 25.40 -46.23 33.28
CA ASP A 299 25.53 -47.45 34.07
C ASP A 299 24.41 -47.57 35.12
N SER A 300 24.22 -48.79 35.63
CA SER A 300 23.35 -49.00 36.78
C SER A 300 24.08 -48.64 38.07
N LEU A 301 23.49 -47.77 38.89
CA LEU A 301 23.94 -47.51 40.25
C LEU A 301 23.87 -48.77 41.14
N PRO A 302 24.61 -48.82 42.26
CA PRO A 302 24.48 -49.89 43.25
C PRO A 302 23.03 -50.13 43.65
N SER A 303 22.65 -51.38 43.95
CA SER A 303 21.29 -51.66 44.41
C SER A 303 21.09 -51.16 45.83
N ASP A 304 19.97 -50.47 46.08
CA ASP A 304 19.46 -50.16 47.41
C ASP A 304 19.30 -51.43 48.27
N ASP A 305 19.89 -51.44 49.46
CA ASP A 305 19.72 -52.47 50.48
C ASP A 305 18.63 -52.02 51.45
N VAL A 306 17.38 -52.40 51.16
CA VAL A 306 16.17 -52.12 51.94
C VAL A 306 16.20 -52.47 53.46
N LEU A 307 17.32 -52.95 53.99
CA LEU A 307 17.57 -53.20 55.41
C LEU A 307 18.31 -52.05 56.13
N THR A 308 18.90 -51.10 55.42
CA THR A 308 19.52 -49.87 55.97
C THR A 308 18.48 -48.74 56.01
N SER A 309 18.80 -47.64 56.72
CA SER A 309 17.92 -46.46 56.78
C SER A 309 18.15 -45.49 55.63
N TRP A 310 19.28 -45.58 54.93
CA TRP A 310 19.67 -44.71 53.82
C TRP A 310 19.70 -45.49 52.49
N ASP A 311 19.70 -44.79 51.36
CA ASP A 311 19.74 -45.33 50.00
C ASP A 311 21.19 -45.47 49.49
N GLU A 312 21.68 -46.71 49.33
CA GLU A 312 23.03 -46.97 48.82
C GLU A 312 23.27 -46.53 47.37
N ARG A 313 22.23 -46.23 46.60
CA ARG A 313 22.40 -45.66 45.24
C ARG A 313 23.05 -44.28 45.28
N SER A 314 22.99 -43.58 46.42
CA SER A 314 23.70 -42.31 46.62
C SER A 314 25.23 -42.46 46.75
N LEU A 315 25.75 -43.70 46.81
CA LEU A 315 27.16 -44.05 47.01
C LEU A 315 27.75 -44.90 45.86
N GLY A 316 29.01 -45.31 45.98
CA GLY A 316 29.66 -46.27 45.09
C GLY A 316 30.13 -45.72 43.74
N ALA A 317 30.90 -46.56 43.02
CA ALA A 317 31.50 -46.21 41.73
C ALA A 317 30.69 -46.67 40.52
N VAL A 318 30.70 -45.84 39.48
CA VAL A 318 30.27 -46.16 38.10
C VAL A 318 31.34 -45.79 37.08
N ASP A 319 31.26 -46.34 35.85
CA ASP A 319 32.34 -46.22 34.85
C ASP A 319 32.22 -45.00 33.92
N ASP A 320 31.16 -44.18 34.04
CA ASP A 320 30.95 -42.93 33.30
C ASP A 320 30.05 -41.96 34.08
N GLY A 321 29.94 -40.72 33.59
CA GLY A 321 29.02 -39.72 34.11
C GLY A 321 29.66 -38.61 34.94
N GLU A 322 28.83 -37.96 35.75
CA GLU A 322 29.18 -36.86 36.64
C GLU A 322 28.40 -36.91 37.98
N ILE A 323 28.99 -36.33 39.02
CA ILE A 323 28.39 -36.03 40.32
C ILE A 323 28.44 -34.52 40.54
N GLU A 324 27.33 -33.95 40.99
CA GLU A 324 27.24 -32.57 41.44
C GLU A 324 26.57 -32.51 42.82
N ASP A 325 27.16 -31.81 43.79
CA ASP A 325 26.61 -31.63 45.15
C ASP A 325 26.26 -30.15 45.40
N HIS A 326 25.04 -29.87 45.86
CA HIS A 326 24.48 -28.52 45.98
C HIS A 326 23.80 -28.26 47.33
N ILE A 327 23.53 -26.97 47.60
CA ILE A 327 22.66 -26.55 48.71
C ILE A 327 21.31 -26.11 48.16
N LEU A 328 20.24 -26.78 48.61
CA LEU A 328 18.86 -26.40 48.35
C LEU A 328 18.29 -25.77 49.62
N THR A 329 17.98 -24.47 49.58
CA THR A 329 17.39 -23.80 50.74
C THR A 329 15.87 -23.96 50.73
N ILE A 330 15.33 -24.69 51.70
CA ILE A 330 13.88 -24.83 51.89
C ILE A 330 13.38 -23.75 52.85
N ILE A 331 12.38 -23.01 52.41
CA ILE A 331 11.58 -22.10 53.24
C ILE A 331 10.14 -22.58 53.32
N ASP A 332 9.44 -22.16 54.37
CA ASP A 332 8.01 -22.37 54.57
C ASP A 332 7.48 -23.81 54.35
N ALA A 333 8.27 -24.82 54.74
CA ALA A 333 7.81 -26.19 54.93
C ALA A 333 6.80 -26.25 56.09
N LEU A 334 5.56 -25.82 55.81
CA LEU A 334 4.46 -25.86 56.76
C LEU A 334 3.81 -27.25 56.75
N GLU A 335 3.56 -27.78 57.94
CA GLU A 335 2.64 -28.91 58.17
C GLU A 335 1.27 -28.57 57.57
N ILE A 336 0.97 -29.08 56.37
CA ILE A 336 -0.41 -29.18 55.92
C ILE A 336 -1.03 -30.33 56.71
N GLU A 337 -1.63 -30.02 57.87
CA GLU A 337 -2.76 -30.83 58.29
C GLU A 337 -3.85 -30.62 57.23
N GLU A 338 -4.15 -31.68 56.47
CA GLU A 338 -5.36 -31.81 55.65
C GLU A 338 -6.60 -31.66 56.55
N ASP A 339 -6.95 -30.44 56.95
CA ASP A 339 -8.27 -30.07 57.46
C ASP A 339 -8.41 -28.54 57.38
N GLU A 340 -8.76 -28.06 56.18
CA GLU A 340 -9.65 -26.91 55.94
C GLU A 340 -9.42 -25.66 56.85
N ASP A 341 -8.48 -24.78 56.47
CA ASP A 341 -8.62 -23.35 56.80
C ASP A 341 -8.79 -22.53 55.50
N PRO A 342 -10.03 -22.21 55.09
CA PRO A 342 -10.33 -21.36 53.93
C PRO A 342 -9.98 -19.87 54.16
N SER A 343 -8.90 -19.58 54.90
CA SER A 343 -8.51 -18.22 55.31
C SER A 343 -7.04 -17.85 55.04
N SER A 344 -6.25 -18.70 54.38
CA SER A 344 -4.94 -18.27 53.86
C SER A 344 -5.14 -17.48 52.56
N PRO A 345 -4.78 -16.20 52.50
CA PRO A 345 -4.91 -15.43 51.28
C PRO A 345 -3.90 -15.89 50.23
N LEU A 346 -4.34 -15.92 48.97
CA LEU A 346 -3.54 -16.13 47.76
C LEU A 346 -3.68 -14.88 46.89
N ASP A 347 -2.80 -14.73 45.91
CA ASP A 347 -2.96 -13.72 44.87
C ASP A 347 -3.84 -14.30 43.75
N TYR A 348 -4.95 -13.63 43.43
CA TYR A 348 -5.86 -14.00 42.34
C TYR A 348 -5.99 -12.84 41.37
N GLY A 349 -6.16 -13.17 40.08
CA GLY A 349 -6.59 -12.19 39.09
C GLY A 349 -8.04 -11.75 39.28
N ASP A 350 -8.49 -10.89 38.39
CA ASP A 350 -9.74 -10.14 38.56
C ASP A 350 -10.56 -9.97 37.26
N ALA A 351 -10.17 -10.67 36.18
CA ALA A 351 -10.91 -10.70 34.92
C ALA A 351 -12.39 -11.09 35.15
N PRO A 352 -13.34 -10.56 34.36
CA PRO A 352 -14.76 -10.84 34.57
C PRO A 352 -15.11 -12.33 34.45
N ASP A 353 -15.72 -12.88 35.48
CA ASP A 353 -16.22 -14.25 35.47
C ASP A 353 -17.70 -14.26 35.88
N ASN A 354 -18.52 -14.88 35.03
CA ASN A 354 -19.98 -14.90 35.08
C ASN A 354 -20.65 -13.52 34.96
N GLU A 355 -20.00 -12.56 34.30
CA GLU A 355 -20.53 -11.23 34.03
C GLU A 355 -20.92 -11.07 32.55
N ASP A 356 -22.00 -10.34 32.27
CA ASP A 356 -22.41 -9.99 30.90
C ASP A 356 -21.53 -8.82 30.40
N LEU A 357 -20.67 -9.12 29.43
CA LEU A 357 -19.75 -8.15 28.83
C LEU A 357 -20.48 -7.12 27.93
N GLN A 358 -21.80 -7.30 27.72
CA GLN A 358 -22.63 -6.45 26.86
C GLN A 358 -22.18 -6.40 25.40
N ASN A 359 -21.40 -7.37 24.93
CA ASN A 359 -20.91 -7.48 23.55
C ASN A 359 -21.72 -8.50 22.72
N GLY A 360 -22.83 -9.01 23.24
CA GLY A 360 -23.67 -9.98 22.56
C GLY A 360 -23.27 -11.44 22.76
N TYR A 361 -22.30 -11.75 23.61
CA TYR A 361 -22.01 -13.13 23.99
C TYR A 361 -22.75 -13.54 25.28
N GLY A 362 -22.52 -14.78 25.72
CA GLY A 362 -22.96 -15.25 27.02
C GLY A 362 -22.28 -14.51 28.17
N ALA A 363 -22.59 -14.90 29.41
CA ALA A 363 -21.79 -14.44 30.53
C ALA A 363 -20.35 -14.97 30.37
N SER A 364 -19.38 -14.08 30.61
CA SER A 364 -17.94 -14.37 30.58
C SER A 364 -17.56 -15.58 31.44
N GLN A 365 -16.52 -16.30 31.02
CA GLN A 365 -16.05 -17.55 31.62
C GLN A 365 -14.51 -17.58 31.74
N TYR A 366 -13.86 -16.45 32.07
CA TYR A 366 -12.40 -16.37 32.23
C TYR A 366 -11.82 -17.19 33.40
N ALA A 367 -12.66 -17.89 34.17
CA ALA A 367 -12.26 -18.71 35.30
C ALA A 367 -11.35 -17.93 36.27
N THR A 368 -11.92 -16.94 36.91
CA THR A 368 -11.23 -16.06 37.88
C THR A 368 -11.50 -16.53 39.31
N LEU A 369 -12.69 -17.10 39.55
CA LEU A 369 -13.09 -17.57 40.87
C LEU A 369 -12.53 -18.96 41.17
N LEU A 370 -12.21 -19.22 42.45
CA LEU A 370 -11.76 -20.51 42.97
C LEU A 370 -12.74 -21.65 42.64
N ALA A 371 -14.04 -21.36 42.58
CA ALA A 371 -15.06 -22.33 42.19
C ALA A 371 -14.86 -22.94 40.79
N ASN A 372 -14.15 -22.22 39.92
CA ASN A 372 -13.81 -22.60 38.55
C ASN A 372 -12.32 -22.92 38.39
N ASP A 373 -11.63 -23.23 39.48
CA ASP A 373 -10.17 -23.42 39.55
C ASP A 373 -9.37 -22.22 39.03
N GLY A 374 -9.85 -21.00 39.32
CA GLY A 374 -9.23 -19.79 38.81
C GLY A 374 -7.73 -19.65 39.11
N ALA A 375 -7.05 -18.93 38.22
CA ALA A 375 -5.63 -18.66 38.33
C ALA A 375 -5.33 -18.02 39.68
N ARG A 376 -4.39 -18.59 40.42
CA ARG A 376 -3.99 -18.11 41.75
C ARG A 376 -2.56 -18.49 42.10
N HIS A 377 -1.90 -17.67 42.90
CA HIS A 377 -0.50 -17.88 43.29
C HIS A 377 -0.37 -17.78 44.81
N VAL A 378 0.51 -18.61 45.38
CA VAL A 378 0.87 -18.46 46.79
C VAL A 378 1.70 -17.19 46.95
N ILE A 379 1.29 -16.31 47.87
CA ILE A 379 1.94 -15.02 48.05
C ILE A 379 3.34 -15.22 48.64
N ASP A 380 4.37 -14.89 47.86
CA ASP A 380 5.75 -14.75 48.32
C ASP A 380 6.16 -13.27 48.30
N ASN A 381 6.58 -12.74 49.45
CA ASN A 381 7.03 -11.35 49.59
C ASN A 381 8.36 -11.04 48.87
N ALA A 382 8.89 -11.97 48.07
CA ALA A 382 10.06 -11.78 47.24
C ALA A 382 9.81 -12.02 45.73
N ILE A 383 8.63 -12.52 45.34
CA ILE A 383 8.35 -12.98 43.97
C ILE A 383 7.04 -12.36 43.48
N CYS A 384 7.17 -11.25 42.75
CA CYS A 384 6.11 -10.45 42.16
C CYS A 384 6.52 -9.86 40.80
N LEU A 385 5.55 -9.29 40.09
CA LEU A 385 5.72 -8.30 39.06
C LEU A 385 5.73 -6.87 39.67
N GLY A 386 5.77 -5.82 38.84
CA GLY A 386 5.75 -4.42 39.30
C GLY A 386 7.09 -3.81 39.75
N THR A 387 8.03 -4.62 40.23
CA THR A 387 9.33 -4.16 40.75
C THR A 387 10.48 -5.08 40.38
N ALA A 388 11.67 -4.51 40.18
CA ALA A 388 12.92 -5.27 39.99
C ALA A 388 13.58 -5.66 41.33
N ASN A 389 12.99 -5.29 42.45
CA ASN A 389 13.56 -5.43 43.79
C ASN A 389 12.63 -6.26 44.66
N SER A 390 13.00 -7.53 44.91
CA SER A 390 12.18 -8.51 45.64
C SER A 390 11.67 -8.01 47.00
N VAL A 391 12.43 -7.17 47.72
CA VAL A 391 11.97 -6.66 49.04
C VAL A 391 10.77 -5.71 48.96
N ASP A 392 10.42 -5.21 47.77
CA ASP A 392 9.30 -4.29 47.58
C ASP A 392 7.98 -5.01 47.22
N CYS A 393 8.00 -6.34 46.98
CA CYS A 393 6.85 -7.12 46.51
C CYS A 393 5.61 -7.02 47.39
N SER A 394 5.74 -6.75 48.68
CA SER A 394 4.59 -6.53 49.57
C SER A 394 3.71 -5.32 49.20
N ASN A 395 4.15 -4.46 48.26
CA ASN A 395 3.36 -3.35 47.71
C ASN A 395 3.00 -3.55 46.23
N HIS A 396 3.20 -4.77 45.70
CA HIS A 396 2.96 -5.15 44.31
C HIS A 396 2.17 -6.46 44.20
N ILE A 397 1.88 -7.17 45.29
CA ILE A 397 1.05 -8.39 45.25
C ILE A 397 -0.24 -8.14 46.03
N SER A 398 -1.35 -8.65 45.49
CA SER A 398 -2.66 -8.59 46.12
C SER A 398 -2.91 -9.83 46.99
N SER A 399 -3.86 -9.74 47.92
CA SER A 399 -4.07 -10.76 48.95
C SER A 399 -5.54 -11.02 49.13
N GLU A 400 -6.05 -12.00 48.40
CA GLU A 400 -7.46 -12.32 48.30
C GLU A 400 -7.76 -13.69 48.89
N LEU A 401 -9.00 -13.87 49.33
CA LEU A 401 -9.51 -15.20 49.69
C LEU A 401 -10.05 -15.96 48.47
N ASP A 402 -10.44 -15.23 47.43
CA ASP A 402 -11.02 -15.70 46.19
C ASP A 402 -10.90 -14.58 45.15
N GLY A 403 -10.88 -14.92 43.86
CA GLY A 403 -10.80 -13.93 42.78
C GLY A 403 -11.94 -12.91 42.81
N ALA A 404 -11.66 -11.71 42.33
CA ALA A 404 -12.60 -10.60 42.34
C ALA A 404 -13.00 -10.22 40.90
N SER A 405 -14.06 -10.82 40.36
CA SER A 405 -14.56 -10.50 39.02
C SER A 405 -15.01 -9.03 38.88
N GLY A 406 -14.54 -8.34 37.84
CA GLY A 406 -15.01 -6.98 37.49
C GLY A 406 -14.81 -6.59 36.03
N LEU A 407 -15.79 -5.90 35.43
CA LEU A 407 -15.76 -5.40 34.04
C LEU A 407 -14.61 -4.43 33.72
N LEU A 408 -13.87 -3.96 34.71
CA LEU A 408 -12.74 -3.06 34.51
C LEU A 408 -11.40 -3.73 34.73
N ALA A 409 -11.36 -4.97 35.24
CA ALA A 409 -10.14 -5.62 35.72
C ALA A 409 -9.27 -4.63 36.53
N ALA A 410 -9.85 -4.15 37.64
CA ALA A 410 -9.26 -3.12 38.51
C ALA A 410 -9.59 -3.33 40.00
N THR A 411 -10.10 -4.51 40.31
CA THR A 411 -10.45 -5.02 41.64
C THR A 411 -9.27 -5.69 42.32
N ASP A 412 -8.40 -6.34 41.54
CA ASP A 412 -6.99 -6.43 41.91
C ASP A 412 -6.39 -5.02 41.79
N THR A 413 -5.65 -4.60 42.82
CA THR A 413 -5.16 -3.23 42.93
C THR A 413 -3.70 -3.08 42.52
N PHE A 414 -3.02 -4.18 42.21
CA PHE A 414 -1.59 -4.20 41.91
C PHE A 414 -1.24 -4.74 40.51
N ASP A 415 -2.15 -4.62 39.54
CA ASP A 415 -1.85 -4.76 38.11
C ASP A 415 -0.89 -3.64 37.61
N ASP A 416 0.36 -3.65 38.06
CA ASP A 416 1.36 -2.60 37.84
C ASP A 416 2.67 -3.07 37.20
N GLY A 417 2.76 -4.37 36.90
CA GLY A 417 3.92 -5.01 36.31
C GLY A 417 4.01 -5.01 34.79
N VAL A 418 2.90 -4.83 34.08
CA VAL A 418 2.83 -4.95 32.62
C VAL A 418 2.52 -3.61 31.95
N VAL A 419 3.29 -3.26 30.92
CA VAL A 419 3.03 -2.08 30.07
C VAL A 419 2.88 -2.49 28.61
N PHE A 420 1.73 -2.18 28.02
CA PHE A 420 1.40 -2.46 26.62
C PHE A 420 1.89 -1.34 25.71
N ASN A 421 2.64 -1.69 24.66
CA ASN A 421 3.12 -0.81 23.60
C ASN A 421 3.78 0.49 24.13
N ALA A 422 4.60 0.37 25.17
CA ALA A 422 5.26 1.50 25.86
C ALA A 422 6.08 2.44 24.95
N ASN A 423 6.52 1.95 23.79
CA ASN A 423 7.28 2.72 22.81
C ASN A 423 6.39 3.48 21.81
N ASP A 424 5.08 3.24 21.78
CA ASP A 424 4.13 4.01 20.99
C ASP A 424 3.68 5.25 21.76
N ALA A 425 3.98 6.42 21.21
CA ALA A 425 3.69 7.70 21.85
C ALA A 425 2.18 7.98 21.96
N THR A 426 1.37 7.45 21.03
CA THR A 426 -0.08 7.64 21.01
C THR A 426 -0.74 6.72 22.02
N ALA A 427 -0.36 5.44 22.06
CA ALA A 427 -0.83 4.49 23.07
C ALA A 427 -0.47 4.99 24.48
N SER A 428 0.79 5.39 24.69
CA SER A 428 1.27 5.91 25.98
C SER A 428 0.54 7.20 26.41
N ALA A 429 0.19 8.07 25.46
CA ALA A 429 -0.56 9.29 25.76
C ALA A 429 -2.05 9.05 26.06
N SER A 430 -2.60 7.90 25.63
CA SER A 430 -4.00 7.54 25.88
C SER A 430 -4.24 7.16 27.34
N GLY A 431 -3.23 6.57 28.00
CA GLY A 431 -3.35 6.00 29.34
C GLY A 431 -4.19 4.71 29.39
N LEU A 432 -4.45 4.10 28.23
CA LEU A 432 -5.16 2.82 28.08
C LEU A 432 -4.19 1.72 27.65
N ASN A 433 -4.53 0.47 27.95
CA ASN A 433 -3.81 -0.69 27.44
C ASN A 433 -4.24 -0.97 26.00
N VAL A 434 -3.39 -0.62 25.03
CA VAL A 434 -3.73 -0.69 23.60
C VAL A 434 -2.90 -1.74 22.88
N ILE A 435 -3.56 -2.61 22.12
CA ILE A 435 -2.97 -3.63 21.26
C ILE A 435 -3.44 -3.39 19.81
N TYR A 436 -2.52 -3.43 18.86
CA TYR A 436 -2.81 -3.22 17.44
C TYR A 436 -3.02 -4.53 16.71
N THR A 437 -4.01 -4.56 15.81
CA THR A 437 -4.10 -5.60 14.77
C THR A 437 -3.14 -5.32 13.63
N ASN A 438 -2.79 -6.37 12.86
CA ASN A 438 -2.20 -6.18 11.53
C ASN A 438 -3.19 -5.42 10.63
N HIS A 439 -2.67 -4.77 9.58
CA HIS A 439 -3.51 -4.02 8.65
C HIS A 439 -3.66 -4.79 7.33
N PHE A 440 -4.87 -5.23 7.00
CA PHE A 440 -5.13 -5.97 5.76
C PHE A 440 -5.26 -5.03 4.55
N GLN A 441 -4.37 -5.16 3.57
CA GLN A 441 -4.37 -4.35 2.34
C GLN A 441 -4.03 -5.21 1.11
N ASN A 442 -4.73 -5.01 -0.01
CA ASN A 442 -4.43 -5.66 -1.30
C ASN A 442 -4.34 -7.20 -1.22
N GLY A 443 -5.13 -7.82 -0.35
CA GLY A 443 -5.15 -9.28 -0.18
C GLY A 443 -4.07 -9.84 0.76
N SER A 444 -3.37 -9.00 1.54
CA SER A 444 -2.32 -9.42 2.47
C SER A 444 -2.28 -8.57 3.74
N ASP A 445 -1.82 -9.16 4.85
CA ASP A 445 -1.51 -8.41 6.08
C ASP A 445 -0.21 -7.62 5.96
N THR A 446 -0.28 -6.34 6.33
CA THR A 446 0.86 -5.53 6.76
C THR A 446 1.07 -5.77 8.25
N LEU A 447 2.25 -6.28 8.61
CA LEU A 447 2.55 -6.69 9.98
C LEU A 447 2.75 -5.47 10.89
N VAL A 448 2.03 -5.44 12.01
CA VAL A 448 2.19 -4.43 13.06
C VAL A 448 2.69 -5.11 14.32
N ASN A 449 3.87 -4.73 14.77
CA ASN A 449 4.51 -5.35 15.93
C ASN A 449 3.96 -4.76 17.23
N ASN A 450 3.38 -5.61 18.07
CA ASN A 450 3.04 -5.26 19.45
C ASN A 450 4.18 -5.63 20.38
N GLN A 451 4.27 -4.91 21.49
CA GLN A 451 5.23 -5.19 22.55
C GLN A 451 4.56 -5.10 23.91
N ILE A 452 4.82 -6.07 24.79
CA ILE A 452 4.62 -5.91 26.23
C ILE A 452 5.96 -5.79 26.93
N SER A 453 6.02 -4.95 27.96
CA SER A 453 7.16 -4.85 28.88
C SER A 453 6.70 -5.30 30.27
N VAL A 454 7.35 -6.32 30.83
CA VAL A 454 7.04 -6.85 32.16
C VAL A 454 8.21 -6.59 33.11
N THR A 455 7.93 -6.16 34.34
CA THR A 455 8.97 -5.91 35.35
C THR A 455 8.94 -7.00 36.41
N ALA A 456 9.88 -7.94 36.36
CA ALA A 456 9.94 -9.07 37.29
C ALA A 456 10.91 -8.80 38.46
N SER A 457 10.56 -9.22 39.66
CA SER A 457 11.37 -9.04 40.88
C SER A 457 12.56 -10.01 41.00
N THR A 458 12.44 -11.18 40.38
CA THR A 458 13.47 -12.23 40.35
C THR A 458 13.46 -12.93 38.98
N ASN A 459 14.31 -13.94 38.81
CA ASN A 459 14.24 -14.81 37.64
C ASN A 459 13.04 -15.76 37.78
N GLY A 460 12.34 -16.02 36.67
CA GLY A 460 11.18 -16.89 36.64
C GLY A 460 10.66 -17.07 35.22
N HIS A 461 9.36 -17.32 35.07
CA HIS A 461 8.69 -17.53 33.80
C HIS A 461 7.40 -16.72 33.71
N ILE A 462 6.99 -16.35 32.50
CA ILE A 462 5.69 -15.70 32.24
C ILE A 462 4.86 -16.43 31.18
N SER A 463 3.53 -16.33 31.31
CA SER A 463 2.57 -16.70 30.26
C SER A 463 1.54 -15.59 30.07
N PHE A 464 1.08 -15.39 28.83
CA PHE A 464 0.15 -14.30 28.45
C PHE A 464 -0.96 -14.82 27.53
N TRP A 465 -2.21 -14.62 27.95
CA TRP A 465 -3.43 -14.91 27.19
C TRP A 465 -4.17 -13.61 26.85
N LEU A 466 -4.87 -13.62 25.72
CA LEU A 466 -5.69 -12.51 25.23
C LEU A 466 -6.95 -13.08 24.60
N ASP A 467 -8.13 -12.61 25.02
CA ASP A 467 -9.38 -12.88 24.33
C ASP A 467 -9.44 -12.03 23.04
N LEU A 468 -9.35 -12.70 21.90
CA LEU A 468 -9.21 -12.10 20.57
C LEU A 468 -10.51 -11.93 19.82
N ASN A 469 -11.56 -12.62 20.25
CA ASN A 469 -12.86 -12.64 19.59
C ASN A 469 -13.98 -12.01 20.46
N GLN A 470 -13.63 -11.59 21.68
CA GLN A 470 -14.50 -11.00 22.71
C GLN A 470 -15.58 -11.95 23.23
N ASP A 471 -15.45 -13.27 23.10
CA ASP A 471 -16.49 -14.22 23.51
C ASP A 471 -16.53 -14.52 25.02
N GLY A 472 -15.56 -13.99 25.77
CA GLY A 472 -15.53 -14.11 27.21
C GLY A 472 -14.73 -15.32 27.72
N ASP A 473 -13.91 -15.96 26.90
CA ASP A 473 -13.03 -17.05 27.32
C ASP A 473 -11.57 -16.93 26.80
N TRP A 474 -10.73 -17.92 27.11
CA TRP A 474 -9.30 -17.93 26.73
C TRP A 474 -8.99 -18.92 25.58
N ASP A 475 -10.00 -19.50 24.92
CA ASP A 475 -9.84 -20.59 23.95
C ASP A 475 -9.43 -20.10 22.54
N ASP A 476 -8.98 -18.85 22.43
CA ASP A 476 -8.59 -18.20 21.19
C ASP A 476 -7.20 -18.57 20.68
N THR A 477 -7.11 -19.16 19.48
CA THR A 477 -5.80 -19.55 18.93
C THR A 477 -5.17 -18.54 17.99
N VAL A 478 -3.92 -18.16 18.24
CA VAL A 478 -3.02 -17.45 17.31
C VAL A 478 -1.91 -18.39 16.86
N ASN A 479 -1.76 -18.58 15.54
CA ASN A 479 -0.79 -19.52 14.97
C ASN A 479 -0.90 -20.95 15.56
N GLY A 480 -2.11 -21.35 16.00
CA GLY A 480 -2.40 -22.66 16.56
C GLY A 480 -2.10 -22.83 18.06
N ARG A 481 -1.92 -21.73 18.82
CA ARG A 481 -1.75 -21.73 20.29
C ARG A 481 -2.72 -20.75 20.93
N SER A 482 -3.25 -21.08 22.10
CA SER A 482 -4.17 -20.19 22.84
C SER A 482 -3.45 -19.05 23.56
N GLU A 483 -2.18 -19.26 23.89
CA GLU A 483 -1.28 -18.29 24.49
C GLU A 483 -0.58 -17.44 23.42
N LEU A 484 -0.42 -16.14 23.67
CA LEU A 484 0.47 -15.29 22.90
C LEU A 484 1.93 -15.46 23.32
N ILE A 485 2.18 -15.73 24.61
CA ILE A 485 3.49 -16.01 25.20
C ILE A 485 3.33 -17.20 26.15
N THR A 486 4.17 -18.22 26.01
CA THR A 486 4.03 -19.47 26.77
C THR A 486 5.28 -19.73 27.60
N THR A 487 5.18 -19.64 28.92
CA THR A 487 6.22 -20.05 29.88
C THR A 487 7.62 -19.50 29.59
N GLU A 488 7.69 -18.30 29.01
CA GLU A 488 8.95 -17.70 28.59
C GLU A 488 9.76 -17.27 29.80
N ALA A 489 11.06 -17.56 29.79
CA ALA A 489 11.95 -17.20 30.88
C ALA A 489 12.14 -15.67 30.97
N VAL A 490 12.06 -15.15 32.19
CA VAL A 490 12.33 -13.74 32.53
C VAL A 490 13.46 -13.65 33.53
N THR A 491 14.17 -12.53 33.49
CA THR A 491 15.18 -12.17 34.48
C THR A 491 14.72 -11.02 35.34
N ALA A 492 15.27 -10.88 36.55
CA ALA A 492 14.97 -9.75 37.41
C ALA A 492 15.18 -8.41 36.68
N GLY A 493 14.16 -7.56 36.67
CA GLY A 493 14.10 -6.31 35.90
C GLY A 493 13.08 -6.33 34.76
N VAL A 494 13.27 -5.41 33.81
CA VAL A 494 12.35 -5.23 32.68
C VAL A 494 12.68 -6.24 31.57
N ASN A 495 11.68 -7.02 31.15
CA ASN A 495 11.73 -7.97 30.05
C ASN A 495 10.73 -7.54 28.97
N THR A 496 11.09 -7.62 27.70
CA THR A 496 10.24 -7.15 26.59
C THR A 496 9.93 -8.28 25.62
N PHE A 497 8.66 -8.46 25.29
CA PHE A 497 8.19 -9.50 24.38
C PHE A 497 7.43 -8.88 23.22
N ASN A 498 7.66 -9.41 22.02
CA ASN A 498 7.00 -8.94 20.81
C ASN A 498 6.04 -10.02 20.28
N PHE A 499 4.88 -9.60 19.81
CA PHE A 499 3.88 -10.49 19.22
C PHE A 499 3.09 -9.77 18.12
N LEU A 500 2.37 -10.56 17.33
CA LEU A 500 1.56 -10.08 16.20
C LEU A 500 0.11 -10.51 16.43
N ILE A 501 -0.81 -9.60 16.16
CA ILE A 501 -2.24 -9.90 16.16
C ILE A 501 -2.73 -9.88 14.71
N PRO A 502 -3.38 -10.94 14.20
CA PRO A 502 -3.92 -10.95 12.85
C PRO A 502 -4.90 -9.80 12.60
N SER A 503 -5.02 -9.35 11.36
CA SER A 503 -6.02 -8.33 10.97
C SER A 503 -7.46 -8.81 11.16
N SER A 504 -7.65 -10.13 11.30
CA SER A 504 -8.94 -10.75 11.51
C SER A 504 -9.43 -10.75 12.96
N ALA A 505 -8.59 -10.38 13.93
CA ALA A 505 -9.04 -10.22 15.31
C ALA A 505 -10.09 -9.11 15.40
N VAL A 506 -11.07 -9.27 16.29
CA VAL A 506 -12.16 -8.30 16.43
C VAL A 506 -11.67 -7.07 17.23
N HIS A 507 -12.17 -5.89 16.91
CA HIS A 507 -11.74 -4.64 17.56
C HIS A 507 -12.65 -4.27 18.73
N GLY A 508 -12.10 -3.65 19.77
CA GLY A 508 -12.84 -3.19 20.93
C GLY A 508 -12.20 -3.58 22.25
N GLU A 509 -13.00 -3.46 23.31
CA GLU A 509 -12.63 -3.81 24.68
C GLU A 509 -12.64 -5.33 24.87
N THR A 510 -11.56 -5.86 25.44
CA THR A 510 -11.37 -7.29 25.75
C THR A 510 -10.42 -7.44 26.93
N TYR A 511 -10.06 -8.68 27.31
CA TYR A 511 -9.28 -8.95 28.50
C TYR A 511 -7.99 -9.73 28.21
N ALA A 512 -6.98 -9.46 29.02
CA ALA A 512 -5.67 -10.09 28.99
C ALA A 512 -5.35 -10.68 30.37
N ARG A 513 -4.70 -11.84 30.41
CA ARG A 513 -4.19 -12.46 31.64
C ARG A 513 -2.69 -12.71 31.53
N ILE A 514 -1.94 -12.30 32.54
CA ILE A 514 -0.52 -12.58 32.70
C ILE A 514 -0.32 -13.39 33.97
N ARG A 515 0.46 -14.47 33.89
CA ARG A 515 0.89 -15.26 35.06
C ARG A 515 2.40 -15.29 35.13
N TYR A 516 2.96 -15.02 36.29
CA TYR A 516 4.40 -15.03 36.56
C TYR A 516 4.71 -15.93 37.75
N ALA A 517 5.62 -16.91 37.63
CA ALA A 517 6.05 -17.80 38.71
C ALA A 517 7.48 -18.30 38.47
N THR A 518 8.12 -18.90 39.48
CA THR A 518 9.46 -19.50 39.31
C THR A 518 9.44 -20.85 38.59
N ASP A 519 8.34 -21.61 38.67
CA ASP A 519 8.15 -22.86 37.92
C ASP A 519 7.29 -22.64 36.67
N ALA A 520 7.92 -22.86 35.51
CA ALA A 520 7.28 -22.75 34.20
C ALA A 520 6.02 -23.64 34.06
N SER A 521 6.01 -24.82 34.69
CA SER A 521 4.94 -25.81 34.52
C SER A 521 3.63 -25.42 35.21
N GLU A 522 3.70 -24.63 36.29
CA GLU A 522 2.56 -24.20 37.09
C GLU A 522 1.75 -23.07 36.42
N ILE A 523 2.40 -22.33 35.52
CA ILE A 523 1.82 -21.22 34.75
C ILE A 523 1.66 -21.56 33.26
N ALA A 524 1.71 -22.83 32.88
CA ALA A 524 1.46 -23.26 31.51
C ALA A 524 -0.04 -23.23 31.11
N SER A 525 -0.93 -22.92 32.07
CA SER A 525 -2.38 -22.91 31.94
C SER A 525 -2.94 -21.56 32.39
N SER A 526 -4.06 -21.11 31.81
CA SER A 526 -4.76 -19.87 32.19
C SER A 526 -5.51 -19.99 33.53
N VAL A 527 -5.53 -21.19 34.11
CA VAL A 527 -6.20 -21.56 35.37
C VAL A 527 -5.28 -22.39 36.27
N GLY A 528 -5.65 -22.58 37.53
CA GLY A 528 -4.94 -23.41 38.51
C GLY A 528 -4.04 -22.62 39.48
N VAL A 529 -3.44 -23.35 40.42
CA VAL A 529 -2.54 -22.78 41.45
C VAL A 529 -1.07 -22.84 41.01
N ALA A 530 -0.31 -21.80 41.34
CA ALA A 530 1.15 -21.80 41.36
C ALA A 530 1.70 -21.64 42.79
N SER A 531 2.89 -22.18 43.03
CA SER A 531 3.55 -22.28 44.34
C SER A 531 4.19 -20.98 44.83
N ASP A 532 4.37 -20.02 43.94
CA ASP A 532 4.77 -18.63 44.18
C ASP A 532 4.28 -17.76 43.00
N GLY A 533 4.52 -16.45 43.06
CA GLY A 533 4.32 -15.55 41.92
C GLY A 533 3.07 -14.67 42.00
N GLU A 534 2.58 -14.27 40.83
CA GLU A 534 1.48 -13.31 40.67
C GLU A 534 0.60 -13.58 39.43
N VAL A 535 -0.69 -13.27 39.52
CA VAL A 535 -1.66 -13.16 38.40
C VAL A 535 -2.02 -11.70 38.21
N GLU A 536 -1.83 -11.17 37.00
CA GLU A 536 -2.36 -9.84 36.66
C GLU A 536 -3.36 -9.98 35.51
N ASP A 537 -4.52 -9.34 35.65
CA ASP A 537 -5.57 -9.30 34.62
C ASP A 537 -5.79 -7.86 34.16
N TYR A 538 -6.00 -7.64 32.86
CA TYR A 538 -6.11 -6.29 32.30
C TYR A 538 -7.27 -6.17 31.34
N LEU A 539 -8.04 -5.08 31.48
CA LEU A 539 -8.87 -4.56 30.39
C LEU A 539 -7.94 -3.97 29.32
N VAL A 540 -8.06 -4.46 28.10
CA VAL A 540 -7.25 -4.03 26.94
C VAL A 540 -8.15 -3.67 25.76
N HIS A 541 -7.63 -2.83 24.88
CA HIS A 541 -8.31 -2.42 23.66
C HIS A 541 -7.56 -2.95 22.43
N ILE A 542 -8.20 -3.84 21.68
CA ILE A 542 -7.73 -4.24 20.35
C ILE A 542 -8.24 -3.20 19.35
N VAL A 543 -7.34 -2.53 18.64
CA VAL A 543 -7.71 -1.45 17.72
C VAL A 543 -6.96 -1.55 16.39
N ALA A 544 -7.50 -0.92 15.35
CA ALA A 544 -6.73 -0.67 14.14
C ALA A 544 -5.55 0.27 14.44
N PRO A 545 -4.38 0.07 13.82
CA PRO A 545 -3.22 0.94 14.00
C PRO A 545 -3.52 2.38 13.55
N PRO A 546 -2.82 3.41 14.06
CA PRO A 546 -3.06 4.81 13.69
C PRO A 546 -2.73 5.12 12.21
N LEU A 547 -3.26 6.23 11.66
CA LEU A 547 -3.05 6.63 10.25
C LEU A 547 -1.57 6.80 9.86
N SER A 548 -0.68 7.04 10.82
CA SER A 548 0.75 7.07 10.55
C SER A 548 1.33 5.70 10.19
N LEU A 549 0.60 4.62 10.50
CA LEU A 549 0.96 3.23 10.27
C LEU A 549 0.04 2.54 9.24
N GLY A 550 -1.25 2.92 9.17
CA GLY A 550 -2.19 2.50 8.11
C GLY A 550 -2.17 3.48 6.95
N SER A 551 -1.85 3.03 5.73
CA SER A 551 -1.76 3.90 4.54
C SER A 551 -3.05 4.70 4.30
N CYS A 552 -2.92 5.96 3.87
CA CYS A 552 -4.05 6.80 3.45
C CYS A 552 -4.92 6.13 2.37
N ASP A 553 -4.32 5.33 1.49
CA ASP A 553 -4.98 4.74 0.31
C ASP A 553 -5.92 3.57 0.65
N ALA A 554 -5.83 3.00 1.86
CA ALA A 554 -6.61 1.82 2.25
C ALA A 554 -7.60 2.06 3.39
N GLY A 555 -7.58 3.26 4.01
CA GLY A 555 -8.34 3.52 5.21
C GLY A 555 -7.87 2.71 6.43
N GLN A 556 -8.41 3.05 7.59
CA GLN A 556 -8.13 2.40 8.88
C GLN A 556 -9.04 1.20 9.14
N ILE A 557 -10.21 1.18 8.48
CA ILE A 557 -11.21 0.13 8.63
C ILE A 557 -10.73 -1.14 7.92
N VAL A 558 -10.69 -2.24 8.64
CA VAL A 558 -10.40 -3.55 8.06
C VAL A 558 -11.69 -4.16 7.51
N ASN A 559 -11.67 -4.80 6.34
CA ASN A 559 -12.84 -5.50 5.79
C ASN A 559 -14.09 -4.61 5.69
N GLY A 560 -13.93 -3.35 5.30
CA GLY A 560 -15.03 -2.38 5.15
C GLY A 560 -15.96 -2.67 3.97
N ASP A 561 -15.52 -3.48 3.02
CA ASP A 561 -16.27 -4.04 1.90
C ASP A 561 -16.95 -5.39 2.25
N PHE A 562 -16.69 -5.93 3.44
CA PHE A 562 -17.23 -7.20 3.93
C PHE A 562 -16.94 -8.43 3.04
N ASP A 563 -15.91 -8.36 2.20
CA ASP A 563 -15.54 -9.44 1.27
C ASP A 563 -14.64 -10.51 1.91
N ILE A 564 -14.19 -10.30 3.15
CA ILE A 564 -13.35 -11.24 3.90
C ILE A 564 -14.22 -11.96 4.95
N PRO A 565 -14.18 -13.31 5.02
CA PRO A 565 -13.33 -14.21 4.23
C PRO A 565 -13.78 -14.39 2.77
N THR A 566 -12.81 -14.47 1.85
CA THR A 566 -13.08 -14.56 0.41
C THR A 566 -13.84 -15.84 0.04
N GLY A 567 -15.02 -15.72 -0.55
CA GLY A 567 -15.81 -16.85 -1.05
C GLY A 567 -17.31 -16.71 -0.84
N THR A 568 -18.09 -17.66 -1.37
CA THR A 568 -19.52 -17.78 -1.04
C THR A 568 -19.64 -18.34 0.37
N PRO A 569 -20.40 -17.73 1.29
CA PRO A 569 -20.46 -18.17 2.68
C PRO A 569 -20.94 -19.64 2.78
N SER A 570 -20.23 -20.48 3.53
CA SER A 570 -20.75 -21.80 3.91
C SER A 570 -20.29 -22.26 5.29
N GLU A 571 -21.21 -22.32 6.24
CA GLU A 571 -21.56 -23.57 6.92
C GLU A 571 -23.09 -23.62 7.21
N GLY A 572 -23.77 -24.70 6.76
CA GLY A 572 -25.10 -25.08 7.28
C GLY A 572 -26.36 -24.78 6.46
N LEU A 573 -26.57 -25.52 5.36
CA LEU A 573 -27.87 -25.97 4.82
C LEU A 573 -29.04 -24.95 4.74
N THR A 574 -28.95 -23.96 3.83
CA THR A 574 -29.98 -23.49 2.86
C THR A 574 -29.88 -22.01 2.48
N ASN A 575 -29.07 -21.20 3.16
CA ASN A 575 -28.97 -19.74 2.95
C ASN A 575 -27.50 -19.27 3.02
N GLU A 576 -27.04 -18.48 2.04
CA GLU A 576 -25.64 -18.01 1.85
C GLU A 576 -25.28 -16.78 2.72
N TYR A 577 -24.91 -16.95 4.01
CA TYR A 577 -24.54 -15.85 4.92
C TYR A 577 -23.37 -16.22 5.86
N PHE A 578 -22.55 -15.23 6.26
CA PHE A 578 -21.69 -15.31 7.45
C PHE A 578 -22.41 -14.68 8.64
N LYS A 579 -22.15 -15.23 9.83
CA LYS A 579 -22.62 -14.60 11.04
C LYS A 579 -21.66 -13.51 11.50
N GLU A 580 -22.22 -12.52 12.18
CA GLU A 580 -21.55 -11.33 12.71
C GLU A 580 -20.28 -11.62 13.53
N GLU A 581 -20.26 -12.69 14.33
CA GLU A 581 -19.11 -13.08 15.16
C GLU A 581 -17.89 -13.58 14.35
N ASN A 582 -18.08 -13.92 13.07
CA ASN A 582 -17.02 -14.47 12.22
C ASN A 582 -16.53 -13.49 11.17
N VAL A 583 -16.86 -12.20 11.31
CA VAL A 583 -16.48 -11.19 10.33
C VAL A 583 -15.20 -10.50 10.80
N PRO A 584 -14.08 -10.72 10.09
CA PRO A 584 -12.78 -10.15 10.42
C PRO A 584 -12.83 -8.63 10.66
N GLY A 585 -12.26 -8.20 11.79
CA GLY A 585 -12.08 -6.79 12.15
C GLY A 585 -13.30 -6.14 12.81
N TRP A 586 -14.51 -6.68 12.68
CA TRP A 586 -15.74 -6.03 13.14
C TRP A 586 -16.31 -6.66 14.41
N SER A 587 -16.66 -5.83 15.38
CA SER A 587 -17.36 -6.23 16.61
C SER A 587 -18.83 -5.82 16.60
N ILE A 588 -19.60 -6.51 17.45
CA ILE A 588 -21.00 -6.22 17.74
C ILE A 588 -21.15 -5.60 19.13
N GLY A 589 -22.14 -4.73 19.29
CA GLY A 589 -22.43 -4.09 20.57
C GLY A 589 -23.92 -3.74 20.74
N PRO A 590 -24.31 -3.31 21.94
CA PRO A 590 -25.68 -2.89 22.22
C PRO A 590 -25.98 -1.57 21.51
N ASP A 591 -27.18 -1.45 20.92
CA ASP A 591 -27.73 -0.13 20.55
C ASP A 591 -27.98 0.74 21.81
N SER A 592 -28.22 0.11 22.98
CA SER A 592 -28.25 0.80 24.27
C SER A 592 -27.99 -0.16 25.44
N SER A 593 -27.56 0.36 26.59
CA SER A 593 -27.19 -0.40 27.80
C SER A 593 -28.27 -1.32 28.39
N ASN A 594 -29.46 -1.43 27.78
CA ASN A 594 -30.55 -2.32 28.19
C ASN A 594 -31.16 -3.13 27.02
N SER A 595 -30.53 -3.16 25.83
CA SER A 595 -31.10 -3.84 24.65
C SER A 595 -30.96 -5.36 24.69
N PHE A 596 -30.12 -5.91 25.57
CA PHE A 596 -29.90 -7.35 25.68
C PHE A 596 -30.73 -7.96 26.81
N THR A 597 -31.79 -8.69 26.46
CA THR A 597 -32.44 -9.62 27.39
C THR A 597 -32.64 -10.97 26.72
N THR A 598 -31.72 -11.90 26.97
CA THR A 598 -31.88 -13.37 26.84
C THR A 598 -32.49 -13.87 25.51
N TYR A 599 -31.71 -14.06 24.44
CA TYR A 599 -32.22 -14.71 23.22
C TYR A 599 -31.19 -15.54 22.43
N ASP A 600 -31.71 -16.47 21.63
CA ASP A 600 -30.99 -17.48 20.85
C ASP A 600 -30.45 -16.91 19.51
N TRP A 601 -29.13 -16.92 19.39
CA TRP A 601 -28.26 -16.32 18.38
C TRP A 601 -28.31 -16.96 16.98
N SER A 602 -29.07 -18.04 16.80
CA SER A 602 -28.93 -18.89 15.60
C SER A 602 -29.61 -18.38 14.31
N SER A 603 -30.39 -17.28 14.32
CA SER A 603 -31.06 -16.80 13.09
C SER A 603 -31.55 -15.34 13.03
N LEU A 604 -31.17 -14.45 13.96
CA LEU A 604 -31.83 -13.12 14.13
C LEU A 604 -30.89 -11.91 14.37
N GLY A 605 -29.57 -12.07 14.26
CA GLY A 605 -28.57 -10.99 14.35
C GLY A 605 -28.27 -10.31 13.01
N ASN A 606 -27.28 -9.41 12.98
CA ASN A 606 -26.65 -8.88 11.76
C ASN A 606 -26.00 -10.03 10.97
N LEU A 607 -25.91 -9.87 9.65
CA LEU A 607 -25.41 -10.91 8.76
C LEU A 607 -24.57 -10.30 7.64
N VAL A 608 -23.55 -11.01 7.16
CA VAL A 608 -22.89 -10.67 5.89
C VAL A 608 -23.38 -11.63 4.81
N GLN A 609 -23.80 -11.11 3.66
CA GLN A 609 -24.52 -11.89 2.65
C GLN A 609 -24.00 -11.69 1.22
N SER A 610 -24.19 -12.73 0.39
CA SER A 610 -23.90 -12.68 -1.04
C SER A 610 -25.04 -12.03 -1.83
N ARG A 611 -24.72 -11.45 -2.99
CA ARG A 611 -25.69 -10.81 -3.91
C ARG A 611 -26.82 -11.74 -4.42
N SER A 612 -26.63 -13.05 -4.54
CA SER A 612 -27.43 -13.90 -5.47
C SER A 612 -28.87 -14.24 -5.06
N GLY A 613 -29.30 -13.99 -3.82
CA GLY A 613 -30.62 -14.45 -3.34
C GLY A 613 -31.53 -13.41 -2.67
N TYR A 614 -30.96 -12.36 -2.06
CA TYR A 614 -31.65 -11.60 -1.01
C TYR A 614 -31.26 -10.11 -0.88
N GLY A 615 -30.53 -9.55 -1.87
CA GLY A 615 -29.97 -8.19 -1.83
C GLY A 615 -30.89 -7.03 -2.26
N PRO A 616 -30.35 -5.89 -2.72
CA PRO A 616 -31.08 -4.64 -3.05
C PRO A 616 -31.98 -4.77 -4.31
N GLY A 617 -32.31 -5.98 -4.75
CA GLY A 617 -32.95 -6.25 -6.04
C GLY A 617 -31.96 -6.23 -7.20
N ASN A 618 -32.10 -5.27 -8.11
CA ASN A 618 -31.30 -5.19 -9.34
C ASN A 618 -30.01 -4.35 -9.20
N ALA A 619 -29.77 -3.70 -8.05
CA ALA A 619 -28.56 -2.89 -7.87
C ALA A 619 -27.30 -3.77 -7.75
N THR A 620 -26.20 -3.31 -8.33
CA THR A 620 -24.85 -3.86 -8.11
C THR A 620 -24.35 -3.42 -6.74
N THR A 621 -23.56 -4.27 -6.07
CA THR A 621 -22.77 -3.85 -4.91
C THR A 621 -21.79 -2.76 -5.36
N PRO A 622 -21.65 -1.64 -4.62
CA PRO A 622 -20.68 -0.59 -4.93
C PRO A 622 -19.25 -1.12 -4.92
N THR A 623 -18.94 -1.99 -3.96
CA THR A 623 -17.64 -2.64 -3.81
C THR A 623 -17.82 -4.15 -3.73
N GLY A 624 -16.89 -4.92 -4.27
CA GLY A 624 -16.85 -6.35 -3.97
C GLY A 624 -18.07 -7.20 -4.39
N GLY A 625 -18.27 -8.31 -3.69
CA GLY A 625 -19.38 -9.25 -3.92
C GLY A 625 -20.32 -9.46 -2.72
N ASN A 626 -19.88 -9.11 -1.52
CA ASN A 626 -20.61 -9.24 -0.26
C ASN A 626 -21.03 -7.87 0.29
N MET A 627 -21.90 -7.87 1.30
CA MET A 627 -22.36 -6.66 1.99
C MET A 627 -22.87 -7.03 3.39
N ALA A 628 -22.80 -6.11 4.33
CA ALA A 628 -23.38 -6.27 5.66
C ALA A 628 -24.88 -5.95 5.64
N GLU A 629 -25.69 -6.74 6.33
CA GLU A 629 -27.08 -6.44 6.67
C GLU A 629 -27.21 -6.18 8.16
N LEU A 630 -27.59 -4.95 8.51
CA LEU A 630 -27.93 -4.57 9.87
C LEU A 630 -29.40 -4.93 10.16
N ASN A 631 -29.58 -5.83 11.12
CA ASN A 631 -30.87 -6.42 11.48
C ASN A 631 -31.69 -5.47 12.37
N THR A 632 -32.97 -5.32 12.06
CA THR A 632 -33.87 -4.43 12.81
C THR A 632 -34.72 -5.16 13.86
N PHE A 633 -34.64 -6.50 13.93
CA PHE A 633 -35.35 -7.30 14.93
C PHE A 633 -34.63 -7.24 16.28
N ILE A 634 -33.30 -7.32 16.23
CA ILE A 634 -32.39 -7.10 17.35
C ILE A 634 -31.39 -6.05 16.85
N PRO A 635 -31.71 -4.75 16.95
CA PRO A 635 -30.78 -3.72 16.49
C PRO A 635 -29.54 -3.74 17.36
N GLN A 636 -28.44 -4.04 16.70
CA GLN A 636 -27.10 -4.05 17.26
C GLN A 636 -26.25 -3.10 16.44
N MET A 637 -25.32 -2.46 17.13
CA MET A 637 -24.29 -1.69 16.45
C MET A 637 -23.22 -2.64 15.91
N TYR A 638 -22.77 -2.35 14.70
CA TYR A 638 -21.59 -2.95 14.10
C TYR A 638 -20.45 -1.95 14.13
N TYR A 639 -19.30 -2.29 14.70
CA TYR A 639 -18.25 -1.30 14.93
C TYR A 639 -16.82 -1.79 14.78
N GLN A 640 -15.91 -0.83 14.55
CA GLN A 640 -14.47 -0.97 14.72
C GLN A 640 -13.92 0.18 15.55
N ASP A 641 -12.87 -0.11 16.30
CA ASP A 641 -12.12 0.88 17.07
C ASP A 641 -10.78 1.15 16.39
N ILE A 642 -10.50 2.43 16.13
CA ILE A 642 -9.28 2.86 15.47
C ILE A 642 -8.45 3.77 16.39
N MET A 643 -7.14 3.61 16.36
CA MET A 643 -6.23 4.47 17.11
C MET A 643 -6.09 5.84 16.45
N THR A 644 -6.27 6.91 17.24
CA THR A 644 -6.36 8.29 16.74
C THR A 644 -5.63 9.26 17.65
N THR A 645 -5.35 10.46 17.14
CA THR A 645 -4.78 11.56 17.92
C THR A 645 -5.78 12.71 18.02
N PRO A 646 -5.91 13.38 19.18
CA PRO A 646 -6.71 14.59 19.31
C PRO A 646 -6.42 15.65 18.23
N GLY A 647 -7.46 16.14 17.56
CA GLY A 647 -7.38 17.11 16.47
C GLY A 647 -7.16 16.50 15.08
N GLN A 648 -6.96 15.19 14.97
CA GLN A 648 -6.90 14.49 13.69
C GLN A 648 -8.25 14.57 12.97
N GLU A 649 -8.23 14.86 11.67
CA GLU A 649 -9.41 14.78 10.82
C GLU A 649 -9.50 13.38 10.20
N LEU A 650 -10.67 12.77 10.34
CA LEU A 650 -11.01 11.48 9.80
C LEU A 650 -12.07 11.66 8.74
N HIS A 651 -11.72 11.39 7.50
CA HIS A 651 -12.68 11.32 6.41
C HIS A 651 -13.34 9.96 6.48
N TRP A 652 -14.66 9.93 6.44
CA TRP A 652 -15.43 8.70 6.50
C TRP A 652 -16.35 8.62 5.29
N GLN A 653 -16.59 7.38 4.85
CA GLN A 653 -17.57 7.06 3.83
C GLN A 653 -18.20 5.70 4.05
N PHE A 654 -19.41 5.52 3.55
CA PHE A 654 -20.07 4.23 3.44
C PHE A 654 -21.21 4.30 2.42
N TYR A 655 -21.56 3.16 1.85
CA TYR A 655 -22.75 3.00 1.03
C TYR A 655 -23.88 2.38 1.85
N TRP A 656 -25.10 2.87 1.65
CA TRP A 656 -26.28 2.31 2.29
C TRP A 656 -27.45 2.15 1.31
N SER A 657 -28.16 1.01 1.40
CA SER A 657 -29.41 0.78 0.66
C SER A 657 -30.47 0.18 1.58
N PRO A 658 -31.75 0.52 1.42
CA PRO A 658 -32.81 -0.32 1.97
C PRO A 658 -32.84 -1.67 1.23
N ARG A 659 -33.22 -2.73 1.93
CA ARG A 659 -33.40 -4.07 1.39
C ARG A 659 -34.74 -4.19 0.70
N ARG A 660 -34.73 -4.83 -0.48
CA ARG A 660 -35.95 -5.10 -1.23
C ARG A 660 -36.82 -6.11 -0.51
N ASN A 661 -37.97 -5.67 -0.01
CA ASN A 661 -38.97 -6.57 0.56
C ASN A 661 -40.39 -6.03 0.27
N LEU A 662 -41.15 -6.74 -0.56
CA LEU A 662 -42.49 -6.31 -1.02
C LEU A 662 -43.53 -6.15 0.10
N SER A 663 -43.24 -6.63 1.30
CA SER A 663 -44.09 -6.49 2.50
C SER A 663 -43.45 -5.70 3.64
N GLY A 664 -42.20 -5.24 3.50
CA GLY A 664 -41.43 -4.55 4.54
C GLY A 664 -41.79 -3.05 4.65
N GLY A 665 -41.64 -2.49 5.85
CA GLY A 665 -41.83 -1.05 6.13
C GLY A 665 -40.65 -0.17 5.70
N ASN A 666 -40.65 1.09 6.16
CA ASN A 666 -39.53 2.01 5.92
C ASN A 666 -38.30 1.61 6.72
N GLN A 667 -37.11 1.91 6.19
CA GLN A 667 -35.81 1.54 6.72
C GLN A 667 -34.91 2.77 6.81
N GLN A 668 -34.03 2.77 7.79
CA GLN A 668 -33.08 3.84 8.10
C GLN A 668 -31.98 3.28 8.99
N ALA A 669 -30.75 3.76 8.78
CA ALA A 669 -29.58 3.46 9.58
C ALA A 669 -28.87 4.74 9.99
N GLU A 670 -27.91 4.60 10.88
CA GLU A 670 -27.12 5.67 11.45
C GLU A 670 -25.64 5.28 11.49
N LEU A 671 -24.77 6.22 11.11
CA LEU A 671 -23.36 6.19 11.43
C LEU A 671 -23.12 7.07 12.67
N SER A 672 -22.51 6.49 13.69
CA SER A 672 -22.04 7.16 14.89
C SER A 672 -20.52 7.07 14.99
N ILE A 673 -19.87 8.17 15.39
CA ILE A 673 -18.42 8.23 15.60
C ILE A 673 -18.14 8.93 16.93
N GLY A 674 -17.22 8.38 17.72
CA GLY A 674 -16.81 8.95 19.01
C GLY A 674 -15.90 8.02 19.79
N GLY A 675 -15.57 8.36 21.03
CA GLY A 675 -14.91 7.40 21.94
C GLY A 675 -15.80 6.19 22.23
N PRO A 676 -15.23 5.02 22.61
CA PRO A 676 -16.00 3.80 22.92
C PRO A 676 -17.18 4.01 23.87
N THR A 677 -17.03 4.89 24.86
CA THR A 677 -18.06 5.21 25.88
C THR A 677 -18.85 6.49 25.57
N SER A 678 -18.62 7.15 24.43
CA SER A 678 -19.19 8.47 24.11
C SER A 678 -19.38 8.66 22.60
N LEU A 679 -20.21 7.82 22.01
CA LEU A 679 -20.58 7.92 20.59
C LEU A 679 -21.49 9.12 20.32
N ALA A 680 -21.30 9.75 19.16
CA ALA A 680 -22.16 10.80 18.64
C ALA A 680 -22.73 10.41 17.27
N GLN A 681 -24.02 10.69 17.05
CA GLN A 681 -24.65 10.61 15.73
C GLN A 681 -23.93 11.54 14.76
N ILE A 682 -23.35 10.99 13.68
CA ILE A 682 -22.68 11.76 12.64
C ILE A 682 -23.54 11.85 11.40
N GLN A 683 -24.07 10.71 10.93
CA GLN A 683 -24.87 10.66 9.73
C GLN A 683 -26.11 9.80 9.94
N LEU A 684 -27.26 10.39 9.61
CA LEU A 684 -28.53 9.69 9.55
C LEU A 684 -28.87 9.41 8.08
N THR A 685 -29.11 8.15 7.70
CA THR A 685 -29.47 7.85 6.31
C THR A 685 -30.89 8.33 6.00
N GLY A 686 -31.21 8.51 4.72
CA GLY A 686 -32.57 8.85 4.30
C GLY A 686 -33.59 7.78 4.71
N LEU A 687 -34.77 8.19 5.17
CA LEU A 687 -35.87 7.26 5.45
C LEU A 687 -36.47 6.73 4.14
N LYS A 688 -36.16 5.48 3.77
CA LYS A 688 -36.57 4.90 2.49
C LYS A 688 -37.51 3.72 2.66
N ALA A 689 -38.42 3.55 1.70
CA ALA A 689 -39.30 2.38 1.65
C ALA A 689 -38.56 1.19 1.03
N SER A 690 -38.98 -0.03 1.37
CA SER A 690 -38.48 -1.30 0.81
C SER A 690 -38.62 -1.46 -0.72
N THR A 691 -39.29 -0.52 -1.40
CA THR A 691 -39.40 -0.42 -2.86
C THR A 691 -38.41 0.57 -3.49
N ASP A 692 -37.81 1.46 -2.70
CA ASP A 692 -36.88 2.53 -3.14
C ASP A 692 -35.43 2.07 -2.93
N VAL A 693 -35.06 1.00 -3.64
CA VAL A 693 -33.80 0.28 -3.44
C VAL A 693 -32.70 0.77 -4.38
N GLY A 694 -31.47 0.80 -3.88
CA GLY A 694 -30.29 1.35 -4.54
C GLY A 694 -29.34 1.90 -3.49
N PHE A 695 -28.03 1.66 -3.67
CA PHE A 695 -27.03 2.19 -2.75
C PHE A 695 -26.90 3.70 -2.91
N ILE A 696 -26.84 4.38 -1.78
CA ILE A 696 -26.60 5.80 -1.62
C ILE A 696 -25.26 5.93 -0.91
N HIS A 697 -24.36 6.72 -1.47
CA HIS A 697 -23.05 7.01 -0.89
C HIS A 697 -23.19 8.15 0.11
N TYR A 698 -22.66 7.97 1.31
CA TYR A 698 -22.54 9.01 2.32
C TYR A 698 -21.07 9.21 2.64
N ILE A 699 -20.63 10.46 2.68
CA ILE A 699 -19.28 10.84 3.05
C ILE A 699 -19.30 12.03 4.01
N GLY A 700 -18.21 12.21 4.74
CA GLY A 700 -18.01 13.40 5.55
C GLY A 700 -16.70 13.38 6.32
N VAL A 701 -16.56 14.33 7.25
CA VAL A 701 -15.35 14.50 8.06
C VAL A 701 -15.72 14.50 9.53
N TYR A 702 -14.90 13.84 10.33
CA TYR A 702 -14.97 13.84 11.79
C TYR A 702 -13.64 14.35 12.37
N THR A 703 -13.67 15.43 13.13
CA THR A 703 -12.49 15.91 13.85
C THR A 703 -12.44 15.28 15.24
N VAL A 704 -11.36 14.54 15.52
CA VAL A 704 -11.16 13.83 16.80
C VAL A 704 -11.10 14.84 17.97
N PRO A 705 -12.00 14.76 18.95
CA PRO A 705 -12.04 15.68 20.09
C PRO A 705 -10.79 15.63 20.98
N ALA A 706 -10.59 16.69 21.77
CA ALA A 706 -9.53 16.72 22.79
C ALA A 706 -9.70 15.58 23.80
N GLY A 707 -8.64 14.80 24.02
CA GLY A 707 -8.61 13.69 24.98
C GLY A 707 -9.13 12.34 24.44
N GLN A 708 -9.57 12.28 23.18
CA GLN A 708 -9.95 11.03 22.51
C GLN A 708 -8.75 10.46 21.77
N TYR A 709 -8.42 9.20 22.07
CA TYR A 709 -7.31 8.47 21.45
C TYR A 709 -7.75 7.17 20.78
N ILE A 710 -8.88 6.62 21.19
CA ILE A 710 -9.57 5.54 20.47
C ILE A 710 -10.86 6.13 19.91
N THR A 711 -11.08 5.95 18.61
CA THR A 711 -12.30 6.38 17.94
C THR A 711 -13.04 5.15 17.44
N ARG A 712 -14.26 4.97 17.91
CA ARG A 712 -15.20 3.94 17.49
C ARG A 712 -16.02 4.44 16.30
N ILE A 713 -16.05 3.64 15.24
CA ILE A 713 -16.88 3.84 14.05
C ILE A 713 -18.01 2.83 14.11
N ALA A 714 -19.25 3.28 14.32
CA ALA A 714 -20.39 2.42 14.62
C ALA A 714 -21.56 2.63 13.65
N LEU A 715 -22.12 1.53 13.14
CA LEU A 715 -23.28 1.52 12.25
C LEU A 715 -24.45 0.82 12.94
N THR A 716 -25.59 1.51 13.02
CA THR A 716 -26.77 1.02 13.77
C THR A 716 -28.05 1.12 12.95
N PRO A 717 -28.93 0.11 12.95
CA PRO A 717 -30.24 0.18 12.32
C PRO A 717 -31.27 0.87 13.23
N LEU A 718 -32.05 1.83 12.71
CA LEU A 718 -32.97 2.65 13.51
C LEU A 718 -34.47 2.31 13.40
N GLN A 719 -34.93 1.76 12.28
CA GLN A 719 -36.36 1.49 12.07
C GLN A 719 -36.72 0.01 12.21
N TRP A 720 -37.68 -0.25 13.09
CA TRP A 720 -38.10 -1.58 13.52
C TRP A 720 -39.22 -2.10 12.61
N VAL A 721 -38.87 -2.98 11.67
CA VAL A 721 -39.85 -3.79 10.96
C VAL A 721 -39.89 -5.18 11.56
N ASN A 722 -41.10 -5.67 11.85
CA ASN A 722 -41.33 -6.95 12.54
C ASN A 722 -40.83 -8.19 11.76
N ASP A 723 -40.29 -8.00 10.54
CA ASP A 723 -39.74 -9.03 9.69
C ASP A 723 -38.20 -9.11 9.73
N GLY A 724 -37.53 -8.25 10.51
CA GLY A 724 -36.14 -8.43 10.93
C GLY A 724 -35.09 -8.38 9.81
N THR A 725 -35.35 -7.63 8.74
CA THR A 725 -34.45 -7.51 7.59
C THR A 725 -34.56 -6.11 6.99
N GLY A 726 -33.46 -5.51 6.52
CA GLY A 726 -33.58 -4.12 6.05
C GLY A 726 -32.35 -3.37 5.60
N ASN A 727 -31.35 -3.15 6.46
CA ASN A 727 -30.36 -2.10 6.15
C ASN A 727 -29.10 -2.73 5.57
N LEU A 728 -28.82 -2.49 4.28
CA LEU A 728 -27.61 -2.99 3.64
C LEU A 728 -26.53 -1.90 3.70
N VAL A 729 -25.34 -2.27 4.17
CA VAL A 729 -24.15 -1.40 4.24
C VAL A 729 -22.97 -2.06 3.53
N ASP A 730 -22.20 -1.26 2.81
CA ASP A 730 -21.03 -1.68 2.05
C ASP A 730 -20.01 -0.53 1.93
N GLY A 731 -18.77 -0.84 1.57
CA GLY A 731 -17.70 0.12 1.30
C GLY A 731 -17.42 1.11 2.43
N VAL A 732 -17.44 0.64 3.69
CA VAL A 732 -17.12 1.49 4.84
C VAL A 732 -15.63 1.80 4.85
N SER A 733 -15.28 3.08 4.80
CA SER A 733 -13.89 3.51 4.91
C SER A 733 -13.79 4.71 5.83
N VAL A 734 -12.78 4.72 6.68
CA VAL A 734 -12.44 5.86 7.54
C VAL A 734 -10.93 6.06 7.48
N GLY A 735 -10.46 7.25 7.12
CA GLY A 735 -9.04 7.53 7.03
C GLY A 735 -8.71 8.94 6.54
N CYS A 736 -7.70 9.03 5.67
CA CYS A 736 -7.33 10.29 5.02
C CYS A 736 -8.39 10.70 3.97
N ASN A 737 -8.35 11.96 3.53
CA ASN A 737 -9.17 12.40 2.41
C ASN A 737 -8.91 11.48 1.21
N LEU A 738 -9.97 10.88 0.65
CA LEU A 738 -9.85 10.28 -0.66
C LEU A 738 -9.71 11.43 -1.65
N PRO A 739 -8.65 11.42 -2.48
CA PRO A 739 -8.36 12.54 -3.33
C PRO A 739 -9.30 12.44 -4.53
N TYR A 740 -10.52 12.95 -4.38
CA TYR A 740 -11.45 13.12 -5.49
C TYR A 740 -11.31 14.54 -6.04
N ASP A 741 -11.40 14.63 -7.36
CA ASP A 741 -11.73 15.85 -8.08
C ASP A 741 -13.23 15.82 -8.42
N PHE A 742 -13.89 16.96 -8.26
CA PHE A 742 -15.28 17.25 -8.54
C PHE A 742 -15.36 18.42 -9.53
N GLY A 743 -16.46 18.49 -10.27
CA GLY A 743 -16.71 19.67 -11.11
C GLY A 743 -17.17 20.90 -10.31
N ASP A 744 -17.36 21.98 -11.04
CA ASP A 744 -17.70 23.30 -10.50
C ASP A 744 -18.90 23.98 -11.24
N ALA A 745 -19.60 23.23 -12.09
CA ALA A 745 -20.77 23.74 -12.80
C ALA A 745 -21.85 24.24 -11.82
N PRO A 746 -22.69 25.22 -12.21
CA PRO A 746 -23.66 25.81 -11.30
C PRO A 746 -24.62 24.80 -10.66
N ASP A 747 -24.78 24.83 -9.34
CA ASP A 747 -25.75 24.01 -8.62
C ASP A 747 -26.89 24.87 -8.04
N GLY A 748 -27.70 25.46 -8.93
CA GLY A 748 -28.89 26.23 -8.53
C GLY A 748 -28.59 27.62 -7.96
N ILE A 749 -27.44 28.20 -8.32
CA ILE A 749 -26.93 29.47 -7.80
C ILE A 749 -27.37 30.64 -8.69
N ASN A 750 -27.74 31.77 -8.08
CA ASN A 750 -28.08 33.03 -8.78
C ASN A 750 -29.17 32.93 -9.87
N GLY A 751 -30.04 31.91 -9.80
CA GLY A 751 -31.09 31.67 -10.79
C GLY A 751 -30.61 30.93 -12.04
N VAL A 752 -29.35 30.47 -12.07
CA VAL A 752 -28.85 29.47 -13.02
C VAL A 752 -29.39 28.09 -12.62
N PRO A 753 -29.77 27.21 -13.57
CA PRO A 753 -30.17 25.84 -13.28
C PRO A 753 -29.11 25.05 -12.49
N SER A 754 -29.53 23.93 -11.89
CA SER A 754 -28.65 23.05 -11.10
C SER A 754 -28.15 21.90 -11.98
N TYR A 755 -26.83 21.87 -12.22
CA TYR A 755 -26.09 20.81 -12.92
C TYR A 755 -25.63 19.68 -11.98
N LYS A 756 -26.16 19.66 -10.75
CA LYS A 756 -25.90 18.64 -9.72
C LYS A 756 -24.41 18.43 -9.52
N THR A 757 -23.76 19.43 -8.96
CA THR A 757 -22.32 19.47 -8.79
C THR A 757 -21.94 19.10 -7.36
N LEU A 758 -22.79 19.46 -6.40
CA LEU A 758 -22.58 19.10 -5.00
C LEU A 758 -22.87 17.61 -4.74
N ILE A 759 -22.13 17.00 -3.82
CA ILE A 759 -22.31 15.63 -3.34
C ILE A 759 -23.76 15.35 -2.92
N GLU A 760 -24.39 16.31 -2.22
CA GLU A 760 -25.78 16.19 -1.76
C GLU A 760 -26.79 16.03 -2.90
N ASN A 761 -26.41 16.45 -4.11
CA ASN A 761 -27.18 16.32 -5.35
C ASN A 761 -26.65 15.20 -6.27
N ASN A 762 -25.78 14.33 -5.75
CA ASN A 762 -25.12 13.24 -6.47
C ASN A 762 -24.18 13.76 -7.58
N GLY A 763 -23.40 14.78 -7.27
CA GLY A 763 -22.44 15.34 -8.21
C GLY A 763 -21.33 14.38 -8.62
N PRO A 764 -20.74 14.59 -9.82
CA PRO A 764 -19.68 13.74 -10.32
C PRO A 764 -18.40 13.95 -9.50
N ALA A 765 -17.69 12.86 -9.22
CA ALA A 765 -16.34 12.92 -8.67
C ALA A 765 -15.50 11.75 -9.19
N GLN A 766 -14.19 11.94 -9.26
CA GLN A 766 -13.24 10.96 -9.80
C GLN A 766 -11.96 10.94 -8.97
N LEU A 767 -11.34 9.77 -8.76
CA LEU A 767 -10.06 9.72 -8.04
C LEU A 767 -8.98 10.43 -8.88
N VAL A 768 -8.28 11.40 -8.28
CA VAL A 768 -7.24 12.19 -8.96
C VAL A 768 -6.14 11.29 -9.52
N SER A 769 -5.52 11.73 -10.62
CA SER A 769 -4.41 11.00 -11.21
C SER A 769 -3.37 11.88 -11.86
N THR A 770 -2.10 11.59 -11.59
CA THR A 770 -1.01 12.09 -12.44
C THR A 770 -0.88 11.29 -13.74
N SER A 771 -1.53 10.11 -13.84
CA SER A 771 -1.38 9.20 -14.97
C SER A 771 -2.53 9.23 -15.96
N LEU A 772 -3.70 9.71 -15.55
CA LEU A 772 -4.89 9.90 -16.39
C LEU A 772 -5.56 11.22 -16.00
N ARG A 773 -5.31 12.28 -16.77
CA ARG A 773 -5.84 13.62 -16.48
C ARG A 773 -6.21 14.40 -17.73
N LEU A 774 -7.11 15.35 -17.55
CA LEU A 774 -7.40 16.42 -18.48
C LEU A 774 -6.37 17.53 -18.22
N GLY A 775 -6.00 18.26 -19.27
CA GLY A 775 -5.10 19.39 -19.09
C GLY A 775 -3.61 19.11 -18.79
N GLN A 776 -2.89 20.20 -18.50
CA GLN A 776 -1.45 20.25 -18.23
C GLN A 776 -1.16 20.23 -16.73
N ILE A 777 -1.90 21.02 -15.96
CA ILE A 777 -1.83 21.05 -14.51
C ILE A 777 -2.30 19.69 -13.94
N ASP A 778 -1.79 19.32 -12.76
CA ASP A 778 -2.17 18.06 -12.12
C ASP A 778 -3.55 18.25 -11.46
N THR A 779 -4.42 17.24 -11.60
CA THR A 779 -5.76 17.23 -11.01
C THR A 779 -5.72 17.59 -9.52
N ASP A 780 -6.57 18.51 -9.11
CA ASP A 780 -6.62 18.99 -7.73
C ASP A 780 -7.55 18.14 -6.84
N ILE A 781 -7.53 18.40 -5.52
CA ILE A 781 -8.24 17.57 -4.54
C ILE A 781 -9.24 18.43 -3.79
N GLU A 782 -10.48 17.96 -3.80
CA GLU A 782 -11.58 18.73 -3.27
C GLU A 782 -12.44 17.89 -2.34
N LEU A 783 -13.10 18.56 -1.40
CA LEU A 783 -13.97 17.89 -0.45
C LEU A 783 -15.39 17.69 -1.01
N ASN A 784 -15.76 18.50 -1.98
CA ASN A 784 -17.09 18.60 -2.59
C ASN A 784 -16.96 19.49 -3.84
N GLY A 785 -17.91 19.37 -4.77
CA GLY A 785 -17.94 20.25 -5.93
C GLY A 785 -18.02 21.73 -5.56
N GLN A 786 -17.44 22.59 -6.40
CA GLN A 786 -17.24 24.02 -6.15
C GLN A 786 -18.15 24.91 -7.03
N PRO A 787 -19.49 24.74 -7.00
CA PRO A 787 -20.37 25.36 -7.98
C PRO A 787 -20.28 26.89 -8.00
N THR A 788 -20.05 27.46 -9.17
CA THR A 788 -20.14 28.91 -9.41
C THR A 788 -21.14 29.23 -10.51
N ALA A 789 -21.44 30.52 -10.72
CA ALA A 789 -22.33 30.93 -11.81
C ALA A 789 -21.64 30.89 -13.19
N ASN A 790 -20.30 30.77 -13.21
CA ASN A 790 -19.50 30.78 -14.41
C ASN A 790 -18.78 29.45 -14.67
N ALA A 791 -18.83 28.48 -13.76
CA ALA A 791 -17.92 27.33 -13.79
C ALA A 791 -16.46 27.85 -13.79
N ASP A 792 -16.13 28.61 -12.73
CA ASP A 792 -14.82 29.17 -12.37
C ASP A 792 -14.51 29.03 -10.84
N GLY A 793 -14.98 27.96 -10.20
CA GLY A 793 -14.94 27.75 -8.75
C GLY A 793 -13.58 27.35 -8.20
N ASP A 794 -13.06 26.24 -8.70
CA ASP A 794 -11.71 25.72 -8.45
C ASP A 794 -10.62 26.59 -9.10
N ASP A 795 -10.94 27.31 -10.19
CA ASP A 795 -10.09 28.34 -10.82
C ASP A 795 -9.55 29.40 -9.84
N ASN A 796 -10.32 29.67 -8.78
CA ASN A 796 -10.00 30.65 -7.75
C ASN A 796 -9.29 30.04 -6.52
N SER A 797 -9.07 28.72 -6.53
CA SER A 797 -8.22 27.96 -5.62
C SER A 797 -6.74 28.09 -6.06
N GLU A 798 -5.77 27.52 -5.32
CA GLU A 798 -4.33 27.71 -5.67
C GLU A 798 -3.88 26.91 -6.91
N THR A 799 -4.76 26.08 -7.49
CA THR A 799 -4.55 25.21 -8.65
C THR A 799 -5.76 25.28 -9.59
N ASN A 800 -5.55 25.66 -10.86
CA ASN A 800 -6.53 25.56 -11.94
C ASN A 800 -6.06 24.42 -12.85
N ASP A 801 -6.81 23.33 -12.86
CA ASP A 801 -6.66 22.16 -13.73
C ASP A 801 -7.57 22.19 -14.98
N GLU A 802 -8.56 23.09 -15.00
CA GLU A 802 -9.48 23.49 -16.10
C GLU A 802 -8.81 24.08 -17.36
N ASP A 803 -7.64 23.58 -17.75
CA ASP A 803 -6.80 24.12 -18.82
C ASP A 803 -6.90 23.34 -20.15
N VAL A 804 -7.72 22.27 -20.20
CA VAL A 804 -7.80 21.36 -21.36
C VAL A 804 -8.32 22.03 -22.65
N LEU A 805 -9.03 23.16 -22.51
CA LEU A 805 -9.52 23.98 -23.63
C LEU A 805 -8.63 25.20 -23.93
N ASP A 806 -7.82 25.66 -22.98
CA ASP A 806 -7.12 26.95 -23.05
C ASP A 806 -6.16 27.08 -24.23
N LEU A 807 -5.47 25.98 -24.59
CA LEU A 807 -4.47 26.00 -25.66
C LEU A 807 -5.08 26.26 -27.04
N TYR A 808 -6.34 25.86 -27.27
CA TYR A 808 -6.97 25.92 -28.59
C TYR A 808 -8.18 26.86 -28.65
N TYR A 809 -8.85 27.07 -27.51
CA TYR A 809 -10.04 27.90 -27.37
C TYR A 809 -9.82 28.96 -26.29
N PRO A 810 -8.96 29.96 -26.52
CA PRO A 810 -8.71 31.00 -25.54
C PRO A 810 -10.01 31.70 -25.12
N ASN A 811 -10.17 31.92 -23.82
CA ASN A 811 -11.39 32.44 -23.20
C ASN A 811 -12.64 31.56 -23.42
N ASN A 812 -12.47 30.26 -23.66
CA ASN A 812 -13.56 29.30 -23.89
C ASN A 812 -14.49 29.67 -25.05
N ILE A 813 -13.95 30.30 -26.10
CA ILE A 813 -14.71 30.70 -27.30
C ILE A 813 -14.53 29.68 -28.43
N ILE A 814 -15.65 29.12 -28.88
CA ILE A 814 -15.69 28.10 -29.94
C ILE A 814 -16.44 28.66 -31.16
N ASN A 815 -15.72 28.87 -32.26
CA ASN A 815 -16.32 29.22 -33.54
C ASN A 815 -16.75 27.97 -34.32
N VAL A 816 -18.05 27.84 -34.55
CA VAL A 816 -18.59 26.75 -35.38
C VAL A 816 -18.72 27.10 -36.86
N GLY A 817 -18.41 28.35 -37.22
CA GLY A 817 -18.44 28.87 -38.59
C GLY A 817 -19.76 28.60 -39.29
N SER A 818 -19.72 28.11 -40.52
CA SER A 818 -20.91 27.73 -41.31
C SER A 818 -21.44 26.31 -41.04
N ASP A 819 -20.92 25.57 -40.05
CA ASP A 819 -21.29 24.17 -39.85
C ASP A 819 -22.76 23.98 -39.50
N THR A 820 -23.33 22.89 -39.99
CA THR A 820 -24.65 22.38 -39.59
C THR A 820 -24.55 20.88 -39.37
N GLY A 821 -24.85 20.40 -38.16
CA GLY A 821 -24.69 18.99 -37.79
C GLY A 821 -23.48 18.75 -36.89
N SER A 822 -22.57 17.85 -37.27
CA SER A 822 -21.43 17.50 -36.40
C SER A 822 -20.31 18.54 -36.50
N HIS A 823 -19.88 19.05 -35.35
CA HIS A 823 -18.71 19.91 -35.18
C HIS A 823 -17.66 19.19 -34.31
N ILE A 824 -16.37 19.41 -34.56
CA ILE A 824 -15.29 18.74 -33.83
C ILE A 824 -14.68 19.72 -32.83
N ILE A 825 -14.64 19.33 -31.56
CA ILE A 825 -13.94 20.05 -30.49
C ILE A 825 -12.66 19.28 -30.15
N ARG A 826 -11.56 20.03 -29.96
CA ARG A 826 -10.25 19.49 -29.56
C ARG A 826 -9.99 19.72 -28.09
N PHE A 827 -9.54 18.67 -27.42
CA PHE A 827 -9.04 18.70 -26.03
C PHE A 827 -7.52 18.48 -26.07
N GLU A 828 -6.74 19.47 -25.64
CA GLU A 828 -5.27 19.44 -25.66
C GLU A 828 -4.69 20.47 -24.66
N PRO A 829 -3.77 20.09 -23.76
CA PRO A 829 -3.19 18.76 -23.60
C PRO A 829 -4.08 17.79 -22.82
N MET A 830 -3.83 16.50 -22.98
CA MET A 830 -4.42 15.45 -22.16
C MET A 830 -3.34 14.42 -21.80
N THR A 831 -3.51 13.70 -20.70
CA THR A 831 -2.53 12.68 -20.26
C THR A 831 -3.20 11.33 -20.07
N ASN A 832 -2.68 10.28 -20.71
CA ASN A 832 -2.98 8.89 -20.36
C ASN A 832 -1.71 8.06 -20.47
N THR A 833 -1.16 7.68 -19.32
CA THR A 833 0.05 6.84 -19.19
C THR A 833 -0.24 5.54 -18.43
N THR A 834 -1.51 5.21 -18.24
CA THR A 834 -1.99 4.03 -17.49
C THR A 834 -1.60 2.69 -18.11
N GLY A 835 -1.15 2.69 -19.38
CA GLY A 835 -0.86 1.48 -20.13
C GLY A 835 -2.05 0.94 -20.94
N SER A 836 -3.26 1.44 -20.71
CA SER A 836 -4.51 1.04 -21.38
C SER A 836 -5.28 2.24 -21.92
N SER A 837 -6.27 2.00 -22.79
CA SER A 837 -7.22 3.05 -23.15
C SER A 837 -8.14 3.36 -21.97
N ALA A 838 -8.48 4.63 -21.80
CA ALA A 838 -9.48 5.12 -20.85
C ALA A 838 -10.79 5.47 -21.58
N TYR A 839 -11.84 5.78 -20.82
CA TYR A 839 -13.15 6.20 -21.31
C TYR A 839 -13.31 7.70 -21.17
N PHE A 840 -13.74 8.36 -22.24
CA PHE A 840 -13.99 9.79 -22.31
C PHE A 840 -15.48 10.04 -22.52
N TYR A 841 -16.01 10.96 -21.74
CA TYR A 841 -17.39 11.43 -21.78
C TYR A 841 -17.39 12.96 -21.85
N GLY A 842 -18.37 13.52 -22.55
CA GLY A 842 -18.53 14.97 -22.65
C GLY A 842 -19.94 15.35 -23.05
N TRP A 843 -20.46 16.44 -22.50
CA TRP A 843 -21.81 16.95 -22.72
C TRP A 843 -21.80 18.47 -22.88
N ILE A 844 -22.74 19.01 -23.66
CA ILE A 844 -23.02 20.45 -23.74
C ILE A 844 -24.53 20.64 -23.57
N ASP A 845 -24.97 21.33 -22.52
CA ASP A 845 -26.39 21.61 -22.29
C ASP A 845 -26.91 22.64 -23.29
N TRP A 846 -27.33 22.17 -24.46
CA TRP A 846 -27.78 22.99 -25.59
C TRP A 846 -29.09 23.72 -25.29
N ASN A 847 -29.89 23.18 -24.37
CA ASN A 847 -31.24 23.65 -24.12
C ASN A 847 -31.38 24.44 -22.80
N LYS A 848 -30.30 24.53 -22.02
CA LYS A 848 -30.14 25.34 -20.81
C LYS A 848 -31.11 24.96 -19.71
N ASN A 849 -31.42 23.67 -19.58
CA ASN A 849 -32.37 23.19 -18.58
C ASN A 849 -31.69 22.73 -17.28
N GLY A 850 -30.35 22.67 -17.25
CA GLY A 850 -29.59 22.24 -16.07
C GLY A 850 -29.34 20.75 -15.97
N ILE A 851 -29.69 19.94 -16.98
CA ILE A 851 -29.39 18.51 -16.97
C ILE A 851 -28.55 18.17 -18.20
N PHE A 852 -27.53 17.35 -18.02
CA PHE A 852 -26.77 16.80 -19.15
C PHE A 852 -27.48 15.57 -19.68
N GLU A 853 -28.09 15.68 -20.84
CA GLU A 853 -28.89 14.60 -21.42
C GLU A 853 -28.10 13.69 -22.35
N VAL A 854 -28.60 12.48 -22.57
CA VAL A 854 -27.92 11.48 -23.41
C VAL A 854 -27.80 11.95 -24.87
N ASP A 855 -28.73 12.78 -25.36
CA ASP A 855 -28.65 13.39 -26.70
C ASP A 855 -27.82 14.69 -26.78
N GLU A 856 -27.33 15.18 -25.65
CA GLU A 856 -26.37 16.29 -25.55
C GLU A 856 -24.93 15.82 -25.44
N ALA A 857 -24.73 14.52 -25.19
CA ALA A 857 -23.43 13.88 -25.14
C ALA A 857 -22.72 13.88 -26.50
N ILE A 858 -21.40 13.69 -26.46
CA ILE A 858 -20.56 13.49 -27.64
C ILE A 858 -21.09 12.40 -28.60
N ASN A 859 -20.81 12.59 -29.88
CA ASN A 859 -21.15 11.62 -30.92
C ASN A 859 -20.19 10.42 -30.88
N ARG A 860 -20.73 9.21 -31.14
CA ARG A 860 -19.95 7.96 -31.12
C ARG A 860 -18.71 8.07 -32.01
N THR A 861 -17.53 7.94 -31.42
CA THR A 861 -16.26 7.84 -32.16
C THR A 861 -15.42 6.69 -31.59
N ASN A 862 -14.63 6.04 -32.45
CA ASN A 862 -13.62 5.04 -32.04
C ASN A 862 -14.11 3.83 -31.22
N GLY A 863 -15.30 3.27 -31.52
CA GLY A 863 -15.71 1.96 -31.02
C GLY A 863 -16.44 1.93 -29.67
N GLY A 864 -16.73 3.08 -29.06
CA GLY A 864 -17.55 3.21 -27.85
C GLY A 864 -19.07 3.09 -28.08
N ILE A 865 -19.84 3.18 -26.98
CA ILE A 865 -21.31 3.31 -27.02
C ILE A 865 -21.76 4.78 -27.22
N THR A 866 -23.07 5.07 -27.26
CA THR A 866 -23.56 6.46 -27.45
C THR A 866 -23.08 7.34 -26.31
N GLY A 867 -22.55 8.53 -26.60
CA GLY A 867 -22.04 9.44 -25.57
C GLY A 867 -20.74 8.99 -24.91
N GLU A 868 -19.98 8.08 -25.53
CA GLU A 868 -18.72 7.55 -25.00
C GLU A 868 -17.69 7.41 -26.13
N ALA A 869 -16.44 7.74 -25.82
CA ALA A 869 -15.31 7.50 -26.70
C ALA A 869 -14.14 6.85 -25.95
N LEU A 870 -13.30 6.10 -26.67
CA LEU A 870 -12.09 5.48 -26.11
C LEU A 870 -10.89 6.39 -26.31
N TYR A 871 -10.28 6.82 -25.21
CA TYR A 871 -9.08 7.65 -25.18
C TYR A 871 -7.82 6.78 -25.06
N THR A 872 -7.01 6.76 -26.11
CA THR A 872 -5.89 5.82 -26.24
C THR A 872 -4.67 6.20 -25.41
N ASN A 873 -3.98 5.20 -24.85
CA ASN A 873 -2.73 5.35 -24.11
C ASN A 873 -1.66 6.15 -24.90
N ASN A 874 -1.00 7.09 -24.22
CA ASN A 874 0.01 8.05 -24.71
C ASN A 874 -0.47 9.02 -25.79
N ALA A 875 -1.78 9.18 -26.00
CA ALA A 875 -2.27 10.34 -26.71
C ALA A 875 -2.05 11.59 -25.83
N THR A 876 -1.79 12.74 -26.47
CA THR A 876 -1.68 14.04 -25.79
C THR A 876 -2.79 15.00 -26.18
N ARG A 877 -3.66 14.56 -27.09
CA ARG A 877 -4.78 15.31 -27.63
C ARG A 877 -5.92 14.37 -27.97
N PHE A 878 -7.15 14.88 -27.94
CA PHE A 878 -8.32 14.13 -28.34
C PHE A 878 -9.33 15.00 -29.07
N ASP A 879 -9.72 14.59 -30.28
CA ASP A 879 -10.68 15.32 -31.12
C ASP A 879 -12.03 14.60 -31.06
N VAL A 880 -13.09 15.27 -30.61
CA VAL A 880 -14.41 14.67 -30.39
C VAL A 880 -15.50 15.45 -31.10
N GLY A 881 -16.44 14.74 -31.74
CA GLY A 881 -17.55 15.35 -32.45
C GLY A 881 -18.76 15.60 -31.55
N PHE A 882 -19.28 16.82 -31.52
CA PHE A 882 -20.58 17.18 -30.95
C PHE A 882 -21.60 17.43 -32.06
N ILE A 883 -22.88 17.17 -31.78
CA ILE A 883 -23.97 17.44 -32.72
C ILE A 883 -24.56 18.82 -32.40
N LEU A 884 -24.37 19.78 -33.30
CA LEU A 884 -24.94 21.11 -33.17
C LEU A 884 -26.47 21.09 -33.32
N PRO A 885 -27.21 21.80 -32.46
CA PRO A 885 -28.64 21.98 -32.62
C PRO A 885 -28.96 22.79 -33.88
N ASN A 886 -30.06 22.44 -34.56
CA ASN A 886 -30.49 23.12 -35.80
C ASN A 886 -30.79 24.62 -35.61
N ASN A 887 -31.02 25.05 -34.36
CA ASN A 887 -31.34 26.40 -33.94
C ASN A 887 -30.31 26.95 -32.95
N LEU A 888 -29.02 26.60 -33.14
CA LEU A 888 -27.92 27.17 -32.37
C LEU A 888 -28.03 28.70 -32.31
N VAL A 889 -27.91 29.25 -31.11
CA VAL A 889 -27.88 30.69 -30.84
C VAL A 889 -26.48 31.02 -30.35
N ASN A 890 -25.90 32.13 -30.80
CA ASN A 890 -24.63 32.63 -30.28
C ASN A 890 -24.82 33.02 -28.81
N ASP A 891 -24.34 32.19 -27.88
CA ASP A 891 -24.53 32.37 -26.45
C ASP A 891 -23.56 31.48 -25.65
N TYR A 892 -23.56 31.64 -24.33
CA TYR A 892 -22.87 30.76 -23.40
C TYR A 892 -23.66 29.47 -23.15
N TYR A 893 -22.93 28.37 -23.04
CA TYR A 893 -23.41 27.04 -22.71
C TYR A 893 -22.52 26.43 -21.62
N PHE A 894 -23.04 25.50 -20.84
CA PHE A 894 -22.25 24.73 -19.89
C PHE A 894 -21.87 23.39 -20.53
N MET A 895 -20.60 23.04 -20.37
CA MET A 895 -19.98 21.81 -20.83
C MET A 895 -19.45 21.07 -19.61
N ARG A 896 -19.65 19.75 -19.58
CA ARG A 896 -18.97 18.85 -18.63
C ARG A 896 -18.17 17.84 -19.40
N ILE A 897 -16.94 17.59 -18.97
CA ILE A 897 -16.03 16.60 -19.50
C ILE A 897 -15.68 15.66 -18.35
N ARG A 898 -15.60 14.36 -18.65
CA ARG A 898 -15.20 13.36 -17.66
C ARG A 898 -14.35 12.30 -18.33
N VAL A 899 -13.17 12.02 -17.78
CA VAL A 899 -12.34 10.88 -18.16
C VAL A 899 -12.28 9.90 -17.00
N SER A 900 -12.38 8.61 -17.31
CA SER A 900 -12.34 7.54 -16.30
C SER A 900 -11.55 6.34 -16.83
N GLN A 901 -10.74 5.72 -15.99
CA GLN A 901 -10.07 4.48 -16.33
C GLN A 901 -11.08 3.36 -16.60
N ASP A 902 -12.16 3.30 -15.82
CA ASP A 902 -13.21 2.29 -15.94
C ASP A 902 -14.46 2.83 -16.63
N GLN A 903 -15.19 1.93 -17.28
CA GLN A 903 -16.42 2.27 -18.00
C GLN A 903 -17.57 2.56 -17.02
N ILE A 904 -18.25 3.69 -17.21
CA ILE A 904 -19.46 4.05 -16.47
C ILE A 904 -20.70 3.60 -17.27
N ASP A 905 -21.60 2.85 -16.63
CA ASP A 905 -22.80 2.33 -17.28
C ASP A 905 -23.85 3.43 -17.56
N LEU A 906 -24.37 3.46 -18.79
CA LEU A 906 -25.47 4.33 -19.22
C LEU A 906 -26.83 3.93 -18.60
N GLN A 907 -26.91 2.75 -17.97
CA GLN A 907 -28.10 2.23 -17.27
C GLN A 907 -29.37 2.19 -18.18
N GLY A 908 -29.17 2.06 -19.50
CA GLY A 908 -30.24 2.01 -20.49
C GLY A 908 -30.98 3.33 -20.75
N LYS A 909 -30.46 4.48 -20.32
CA LYS A 909 -31.02 5.82 -20.61
C LYS A 909 -30.83 6.23 -22.07
N SER A 910 -31.70 7.10 -22.58
CA SER A 910 -31.64 7.55 -23.99
C SER A 910 -32.37 8.86 -24.26
N GLY A 911 -31.95 9.61 -25.30
CA GLY A 911 -32.61 10.85 -25.69
C GLY A 911 -32.48 11.91 -24.61
N THR A 912 -33.55 12.62 -24.30
CA THR A 912 -33.63 13.68 -23.28
C THR A 912 -33.68 13.16 -21.84
N ASP A 913 -33.25 11.91 -21.61
CA ASP A 913 -33.05 11.42 -20.25
C ASP A 913 -31.73 12.00 -19.74
N GLU A 914 -31.67 12.39 -18.47
CA GLU A 914 -30.42 12.74 -17.80
C GLU A 914 -29.44 11.56 -17.86
N ASP A 915 -28.20 11.84 -18.30
CA ASP A 915 -27.16 10.84 -18.48
C ASP A 915 -26.52 10.50 -17.12
N PRO A 916 -26.68 9.27 -16.60
CA PRO A 916 -26.16 8.90 -15.29
C PRO A 916 -24.63 8.94 -15.22
N ARG A 917 -23.93 8.99 -16.35
CA ARG A 917 -22.47 9.08 -16.41
C ARG A 917 -21.95 10.50 -16.15
N SER A 918 -22.83 11.51 -16.22
CA SER A 918 -22.54 12.91 -15.86
C SER A 918 -22.61 13.19 -14.36
N LEU A 919 -22.93 12.16 -13.56
CA LEU A 919 -23.21 12.24 -12.13
C LEU A 919 -22.41 11.18 -11.34
N GLY A 920 -22.41 11.33 -10.01
CA GLY A 920 -21.96 10.33 -9.05
C GLY A 920 -20.45 10.11 -8.98
N ILE A 921 -20.02 9.63 -7.83
CA ILE A 921 -18.63 9.30 -7.52
C ILE A 921 -18.24 7.99 -8.22
N VAL A 922 -17.02 7.94 -8.78
CA VAL A 922 -16.44 6.75 -9.39
C VAL A 922 -15.06 6.48 -8.80
N ASP A 923 -14.87 5.28 -8.24
CA ASP A 923 -13.64 4.85 -7.56
C ASP A 923 -12.53 4.38 -8.53
N ALA A 924 -12.53 4.92 -9.75
CA ALA A 924 -11.47 4.73 -10.72
C ALA A 924 -10.70 6.04 -10.89
N ILE A 925 -9.42 5.96 -11.23
CA ILE A 925 -8.64 7.17 -11.53
C ILE A 925 -9.20 7.88 -12.76
N GLY A 926 -9.10 9.20 -12.81
CA GLY A 926 -9.53 10.02 -13.93
C GLY A 926 -9.59 11.49 -13.55
N ASP A 927 -10.49 12.23 -14.22
CA ASP A 927 -10.59 13.68 -14.13
C ASP A 927 -11.97 14.19 -14.56
N ILE A 928 -12.43 15.31 -14.01
CA ILE A 928 -13.68 16.00 -14.32
C ILE A 928 -13.40 17.48 -14.55
N GLU A 929 -13.98 18.03 -15.61
CA GLU A 929 -13.83 19.46 -15.94
C GLU A 929 -15.21 20.01 -16.34
N ASP A 930 -15.58 21.15 -15.79
CA ASP A 930 -16.81 21.88 -16.04
C ASP A 930 -16.49 23.26 -16.63
N HIS A 931 -16.80 23.47 -17.92
CA HIS A 931 -16.53 24.74 -18.58
C HIS A 931 -17.80 25.50 -18.92
N ARG A 932 -17.75 26.82 -18.76
CA ARG A 932 -18.68 27.72 -19.46
C ARG A 932 -18.07 28.20 -20.78
N VAL A 933 -18.60 27.67 -21.87
CA VAL A 933 -18.12 27.95 -23.24
C VAL A 933 -19.05 28.89 -23.99
N TYR A 934 -18.49 29.84 -24.74
CA TYR A 934 -19.25 30.63 -25.71
C TYR A 934 -19.20 29.94 -27.07
N ILE A 935 -20.35 29.46 -27.55
CA ILE A 935 -20.43 28.78 -28.84
C ILE A 935 -21.16 29.69 -29.81
N GLY A 936 -20.46 30.10 -30.87
CA GLY A 936 -20.96 31.11 -31.78
C GLY A 936 -20.44 30.99 -33.20
N ARG A 937 -20.98 31.88 -34.02
CA ARG A 937 -20.60 32.11 -35.42
C ARG A 937 -20.01 33.51 -35.52
N PHE A 938 -18.79 33.60 -36.04
CA PHE A 938 -18.00 34.82 -36.05
C PHE A 938 -17.54 35.17 -37.46
N ASP A 939 -17.45 36.48 -37.68
CA ASP A 939 -16.71 37.15 -38.74
C ASP A 939 -15.27 37.37 -38.23
N LEU A 940 -14.28 37.02 -39.03
CA LEU A 940 -12.85 36.91 -38.76
C LEU A 940 -12.08 37.60 -39.89
N GLY A 941 -10.78 37.85 -39.67
CA GLY A 941 -9.88 38.22 -40.75
C GLY A 941 -8.96 37.06 -41.13
N ASP A 942 -8.34 37.12 -42.31
CA ASP A 942 -7.51 36.06 -42.87
C ASP A 942 -6.07 36.46 -43.24
N LEU A 943 -5.52 37.53 -42.66
CA LEU A 943 -4.08 37.79 -42.74
C LEU A 943 -3.28 36.51 -42.39
N ARG A 944 -2.11 36.38 -43.02
CA ARG A 944 -1.30 35.16 -42.96
C ARG A 944 -0.97 34.72 -41.52
N ASP A 945 -1.39 33.52 -41.15
CA ASP A 945 -1.17 32.94 -39.82
C ASP A 945 -0.93 31.41 -39.90
N THR A 946 0.35 31.03 -39.83
CA THR A 946 0.88 29.71 -40.15
C THR A 946 1.54 29.00 -38.97
N ALA A 947 2.04 29.72 -37.97
CA ALA A 947 2.59 29.17 -36.73
C ALA A 947 1.98 29.88 -35.52
N LEU A 948 2.06 29.23 -34.34
CA LEU A 948 1.60 29.83 -33.09
C LEU A 948 2.36 31.13 -32.80
N GLY A 949 1.61 32.20 -32.54
CA GLY A 949 2.15 33.55 -32.34
C GLY A 949 2.58 34.28 -33.62
N THR A 950 3.26 35.42 -33.46
CA THR A 950 3.67 36.28 -34.58
C THR A 950 5.10 36.05 -35.04
N SER A 951 5.42 36.58 -36.23
CA SER A 951 6.81 36.78 -36.62
C SER A 951 7.41 38.01 -35.96
N SER A 952 8.74 38.04 -35.85
CA SER A 952 9.54 39.22 -35.46
C SER A 952 10.54 39.62 -36.54
N THR A 953 10.36 39.11 -37.76
CA THR A 953 11.30 39.35 -38.86
C THR A 953 10.57 39.76 -40.12
N ASN A 954 11.11 40.73 -40.83
CA ASN A 954 10.52 41.20 -42.09
C ASN A 954 10.54 40.19 -43.26
N THR A 955 11.10 38.98 -43.09
CA THR A 955 11.22 37.97 -44.18
C THR A 955 10.17 36.87 -44.13
N SER A 956 9.60 36.60 -42.96
CA SER A 956 8.47 35.69 -42.75
C SER A 956 7.43 36.51 -42.04
N VAL A 957 6.23 36.69 -42.58
CA VAL A 957 5.14 37.38 -41.87
C VAL A 957 4.19 36.33 -41.32
N ASP A 958 3.78 36.53 -40.08
CA ASP A 958 2.84 35.69 -39.34
C ASP A 958 2.10 36.61 -38.37
N TYR A 959 0.79 36.73 -38.54
CA TYR A 959 -0.12 37.61 -37.78
C TYR A 959 -1.03 36.77 -36.88
N HIS A 960 -1.67 37.40 -35.89
CA HIS A 960 -2.73 36.80 -35.08
C HIS A 960 -4.08 36.88 -35.79
N THR A 961 -4.47 35.86 -36.57
CA THR A 961 -5.77 35.84 -37.27
C THR A 961 -6.66 34.68 -36.87
N ARG A 962 -6.06 33.58 -36.40
CA ARG A 962 -6.81 32.45 -35.89
C ARG A 962 -7.29 32.76 -34.48
N ILE A 963 -8.53 32.37 -34.16
CA ILE A 963 -9.09 32.55 -32.80
C ILE A 963 -8.18 31.93 -31.72
N HIS A 964 -7.52 30.81 -32.01
CA HIS A 964 -6.59 30.18 -31.06
C HIS A 964 -5.36 31.02 -30.75
N ASP A 965 -4.98 31.94 -31.64
CA ASP A 965 -3.91 32.91 -31.47
C ASP A 965 -4.49 34.30 -31.15
N GLU A 966 -5.66 34.38 -30.51
CA GLU A 966 -6.32 35.65 -30.19
C GLU A 966 -6.63 36.53 -31.42
N GLY A 967 -6.92 35.92 -32.58
CA GLY A 967 -7.33 36.64 -33.78
C GLY A 967 -8.58 37.50 -33.57
N PRO A 968 -8.71 38.64 -34.29
CA PRO A 968 -9.87 39.50 -34.14
C PRO A 968 -11.12 38.82 -34.68
N ALA A 969 -12.23 39.02 -33.99
CA ALA A 969 -13.52 38.52 -34.44
C ALA A 969 -14.67 39.41 -34.00
N HIS A 970 -15.76 39.40 -34.76
CA HIS A 970 -17.03 40.04 -34.41
C HIS A 970 -18.23 39.11 -34.64
N LEU A 971 -19.38 39.46 -34.04
CA LEU A 971 -20.64 38.83 -34.41
C LEU A 971 -21.11 39.38 -35.77
N PRO A 972 -21.41 38.54 -36.77
CA PRO A 972 -21.87 39.01 -38.07
C PRO A 972 -23.12 39.90 -37.94
N SER A 973 -23.12 41.04 -38.63
CA SER A 973 -24.18 42.02 -38.69
C SER A 973 -24.63 42.38 -40.11
N ALA A 974 -25.94 42.30 -40.34
CA ALA A 974 -26.56 42.91 -41.51
C ALA A 974 -26.70 44.46 -41.43
N ASN A 975 -26.39 45.06 -40.27
CA ASN A 975 -26.62 46.48 -39.99
C ASN A 975 -25.33 47.28 -39.79
N LEU A 976 -24.18 46.64 -39.64
CA LEU A 976 -22.89 47.28 -39.42
C LEU A 976 -21.82 46.55 -40.22
N TYR A 977 -21.39 47.16 -41.33
CA TYR A 977 -20.40 46.60 -42.26
C TYR A 977 -19.73 47.72 -43.10
N ILE A 978 -18.58 47.42 -43.66
CA ILE A 978 -17.69 48.11 -44.56
C ILE A 978 -17.95 47.52 -45.97
N GLY A 979 -17.64 48.26 -47.02
CA GLY A 979 -17.92 47.86 -48.39
C GLY A 979 -19.42 47.93 -48.73
N THR A 980 -19.86 46.95 -49.52
CA THR A 980 -21.25 46.85 -49.99
C THR A 980 -21.97 45.65 -49.42
N ASN A 981 -21.24 44.59 -49.06
CA ASN A 981 -21.75 43.31 -48.62
C ASN A 981 -21.74 43.23 -47.09
N PRO A 982 -22.85 42.88 -46.40
CA PRO A 982 -22.81 42.65 -44.98
C PRO A 982 -22.08 41.35 -44.67
N THR A 983 -21.29 41.41 -43.60
CA THR A 983 -20.63 40.31 -42.88
C THR A 983 -21.36 38.96 -42.99
N ASP A 984 -20.61 37.89 -43.13
CA ASP A 984 -21.07 36.52 -42.95
C ASP A 984 -20.17 35.72 -41.97
N PRO A 985 -20.61 34.53 -41.52
CA PRO A 985 -19.77 33.74 -40.63
C PRO A 985 -18.72 32.94 -41.39
N ASP A 986 -17.47 33.13 -40.98
CA ASP A 986 -16.35 32.45 -41.61
C ASP A 986 -16.28 30.95 -41.35
N PRO A 987 -15.69 30.18 -42.28
CA PRO A 987 -15.45 28.76 -42.07
C PRO A 987 -14.64 28.51 -40.79
N HIS A 988 -15.08 27.57 -39.97
CA HIS A 988 -14.25 27.08 -38.87
C HIS A 988 -13.08 26.24 -39.42
N ASN A 989 -11.95 26.26 -38.71
CA ASN A 989 -10.75 25.54 -39.13
C ASN A 989 -10.92 24.00 -39.03
N ARG A 990 -11.14 23.32 -40.17
CA ARG A 990 -11.26 21.85 -40.27
C ARG A 990 -9.90 21.17 -40.48
N SER A 991 -9.26 20.76 -39.38
CA SER A 991 -8.29 19.65 -39.21
C SER A 991 -7.19 19.34 -40.25
N THR A 992 -6.88 20.21 -41.21
CA THR A 992 -5.66 20.13 -42.04
C THR A 992 -4.66 21.22 -41.64
N TYR A 993 -3.95 20.94 -40.55
CA TYR A 993 -2.98 21.78 -39.82
C TYR A 993 -1.73 22.26 -40.60
N ASN A 994 -1.80 22.53 -41.90
CA ASN A 994 -0.64 23.05 -42.64
C ASN A 994 -0.94 23.80 -43.95
N THR A 995 -2.16 24.27 -44.25
CA THR A 995 -2.41 24.82 -45.60
C THR A 995 -3.31 26.04 -45.73
N THR A 996 -4.09 26.46 -44.74
CA THR A 996 -5.23 27.36 -45.04
C THR A 996 -4.88 28.85 -45.13
N TYR A 997 -4.07 29.41 -44.23
CA TYR A 997 -3.62 30.82 -44.30
C TYR A 997 -2.13 30.94 -44.70
N THR A 998 -1.68 30.10 -45.63
CA THR A 998 -0.25 30.04 -46.04
C THR A 998 0.10 31.02 -47.15
N ALA A 999 -0.90 31.59 -47.81
CA ALA A 999 -0.70 32.55 -48.87
C ALA A 999 -0.22 33.89 -48.29
N SER A 1000 0.65 34.59 -49.00
CA SER A 1000 0.98 35.99 -48.66
C SER A 1000 -0.12 36.98 -49.11
N HIS A 1001 -1.29 36.45 -49.49
CA HIS A 1001 -2.45 37.18 -49.99
C HIS A 1001 -3.68 36.70 -49.17
N PRO A 1002 -4.36 37.61 -48.45
CA PRO A 1002 -5.62 37.35 -47.76
C PRO A 1002 -6.73 37.23 -48.82
N THR A 1003 -7.27 36.02 -49.02
CA THR A 1003 -8.33 35.73 -50.01
C THR A 1003 -9.10 34.43 -49.67
N THR A 1004 -9.06 33.98 -48.41
CA THR A 1004 -9.28 32.56 -48.04
C THR A 1004 -10.54 32.31 -47.24
N ASP A 1005 -10.97 33.27 -46.42
CA ASP A 1005 -12.36 33.45 -45.99
C ASP A 1005 -13.32 33.72 -47.16
N ASP A 1006 -12.86 34.34 -48.26
CA ASP A 1006 -13.62 34.62 -49.50
C ASP A 1006 -14.27 33.38 -50.18
N THR A 1007 -13.93 32.15 -49.79
CA THR A 1007 -14.27 30.93 -50.52
C THR A 1007 -15.20 29.99 -49.75
N SER A 1008 -16.45 30.42 -49.52
CA SER A 1008 -17.51 29.43 -49.29
C SER A 1008 -17.70 28.57 -50.56
N GLY A 1009 -17.40 27.27 -50.44
CA GLY A 1009 -17.23 26.32 -51.54
C GLY A 1009 -18.46 25.96 -52.38
N THR A 1010 -19.38 26.89 -52.72
CA THR A 1010 -20.41 26.66 -53.75
C THR A 1010 -20.74 27.89 -54.60
N PRO A 1011 -21.01 27.75 -55.93
CA PRO A 1011 -21.07 28.88 -56.86
C PRO A 1011 -22.35 29.75 -56.80
N THR A 1012 -23.19 29.63 -55.76
CA THR A 1012 -24.48 30.32 -55.71
C THR A 1012 -24.87 30.67 -54.25
N ALA A 1013 -24.55 31.90 -53.83
CA ALA A 1013 -24.77 32.55 -52.52
C ALA A 1013 -23.84 32.05 -51.39
N THR A 1014 -23.10 32.86 -50.63
CA THR A 1014 -23.31 34.24 -50.11
C THR A 1014 -22.21 35.23 -50.55
N ARG A 1015 -22.31 36.50 -50.16
CA ARG A 1015 -21.52 37.63 -50.68
C ARG A 1015 -20.16 37.64 -49.98
N ASP A 1016 -19.09 37.68 -50.75
CA ASP A 1016 -17.73 38.10 -50.34
C ASP A 1016 -17.81 39.47 -49.66
N ASP A 1017 -17.71 39.53 -48.34
CA ASP A 1017 -17.77 40.73 -47.51
C ASP A 1017 -16.43 41.52 -47.48
N GLU A 1018 -15.35 40.93 -47.97
CA GLU A 1018 -14.07 41.59 -48.25
C GLU A 1018 -14.13 42.45 -49.53
N ASP A 1019 -15.07 43.40 -49.58
CA ASP A 1019 -15.39 44.18 -50.77
C ASP A 1019 -15.23 45.71 -50.64
N SER A 1020 -14.59 46.18 -49.57
CA SER A 1020 -14.30 47.61 -49.39
C SER A 1020 -13.21 48.14 -50.34
N LEU A 1021 -12.30 47.28 -50.81
CA LEU A 1021 -11.28 47.63 -51.79
C LEU A 1021 -11.58 47.01 -53.18
N PRO A 1022 -11.30 47.73 -54.29
CA PRO A 1022 -11.63 47.27 -55.64
C PRO A 1022 -10.83 46.04 -56.12
N SER A 1023 -9.83 45.61 -55.35
CA SER A 1023 -9.07 44.38 -55.56
C SER A 1023 -8.35 43.98 -54.28
N THR A 1024 -8.27 42.68 -54.00
CA THR A 1024 -7.51 42.07 -52.88
C THR A 1024 -6.00 42.35 -52.91
N GLN A 1025 -5.51 42.95 -54.00
CA GLN A 1025 -4.12 43.36 -54.18
C GLN A 1025 -4.04 44.77 -54.74
N VAL A 1026 -3.68 45.72 -53.88
CA VAL A 1026 -3.34 47.09 -54.27
C VAL A 1026 -1.81 47.17 -54.48
N THR A 1027 -1.33 47.86 -55.51
CA THR A 1027 0.11 48.01 -55.78
C THR A 1027 0.57 49.42 -55.42
N VAL A 1028 1.67 49.53 -54.68
CA VAL A 1028 2.32 50.80 -54.30
C VAL A 1028 3.80 50.78 -54.71
N ASN A 1029 4.40 51.93 -54.97
CA ASN A 1029 5.81 52.09 -55.28
C ASN A 1029 6.65 52.12 -53.98
N GLU A 1030 7.90 51.66 -54.00
CA GLU A 1030 8.80 51.76 -52.85
C GLU A 1030 9.22 53.21 -52.51
N THR A 1031 8.95 54.17 -53.40
CA THR A 1031 9.12 55.60 -53.12
C THR A 1031 7.92 56.23 -52.45
N ASP A 1032 6.75 55.57 -52.44
CA ASP A 1032 5.52 56.11 -51.86
C ASP A 1032 5.67 56.25 -50.34
N ASN A 1033 5.48 57.46 -49.84
CA ASN A 1033 5.53 57.80 -48.41
C ASN A 1033 4.14 58.04 -47.78
N LEU A 1034 3.08 57.93 -48.60
CA LEU A 1034 1.68 58.15 -48.26
C LEU A 1034 0.80 57.08 -48.94
N VAL A 1035 -0.06 56.41 -48.18
CA VAL A 1035 -1.02 55.41 -48.67
C VAL A 1035 -2.41 55.77 -48.17
N SER A 1036 -3.43 55.79 -49.04
CA SER A 1036 -4.80 56.16 -48.66
C SER A 1036 -5.89 55.40 -49.41
N PHE A 1037 -6.98 55.06 -48.70
CA PHE A 1037 -8.18 54.43 -49.25
C PHE A 1037 -9.46 55.16 -48.83
N ASP A 1038 -10.52 55.05 -49.63
CA ASP A 1038 -11.88 55.46 -49.26
C ASP A 1038 -12.71 54.19 -49.01
N LEU A 1039 -13.12 53.99 -47.77
CA LEU A 1039 -13.92 52.86 -47.33
C LEU A 1039 -15.38 53.26 -47.25
N SER A 1040 -16.24 52.56 -47.98
CA SER A 1040 -17.69 52.68 -47.83
C SER A 1040 -18.10 52.01 -46.52
N VAL A 1041 -18.81 52.68 -45.63
CA VAL A 1041 -19.26 52.09 -44.35
C VAL A 1041 -20.76 52.31 -44.15
N SER A 1042 -21.46 51.24 -43.82
CA SER A 1042 -22.89 51.20 -43.51
C SER A 1042 -23.08 50.99 -42.01
N ASN A 1043 -23.76 51.93 -41.35
CA ASN A 1043 -24.14 51.81 -39.94
C ASN A 1043 -25.65 52.11 -39.80
N ASN A 1044 -26.40 51.09 -39.44
CA ASN A 1044 -27.84 51.12 -39.18
C ASN A 1044 -28.17 50.61 -37.77
N THR A 1045 -27.23 50.71 -36.83
CA THR A 1045 -27.39 50.20 -35.45
C THR A 1045 -28.20 51.15 -34.56
N GLY A 1046 -28.37 52.41 -34.97
CA GLY A 1046 -28.99 53.46 -34.15
C GLY A 1046 -28.03 54.12 -33.15
N ALA A 1047 -26.75 53.79 -33.19
CA ALA A 1047 -25.68 54.39 -32.38
C ALA A 1047 -24.40 54.62 -33.22
N ASP A 1048 -23.44 55.34 -32.66
CA ASP A 1048 -22.11 55.51 -33.28
C ASP A 1048 -21.31 54.20 -33.19
N ALA A 1049 -20.62 53.84 -34.26
CA ALA A 1049 -19.67 52.72 -34.35
C ALA A 1049 -18.24 53.25 -34.55
N TYR A 1050 -17.24 52.36 -34.52
CA TYR A 1050 -15.82 52.73 -34.46
C TYR A 1050 -15.02 51.92 -35.49
N LEU A 1051 -14.40 52.61 -36.44
CA LEU A 1051 -13.54 52.01 -37.47
C LEU A 1051 -12.07 52.24 -37.14
N TYR A 1052 -11.29 51.17 -37.21
CA TYR A 1052 -9.84 51.16 -37.07
C TYR A 1052 -9.20 50.61 -38.35
N ALA A 1053 -8.02 51.10 -38.70
CA ALA A 1053 -7.33 50.70 -39.92
C ALA A 1053 -5.81 50.67 -39.69
N TRP A 1054 -5.20 49.51 -39.86
CA TRP A 1054 -3.75 49.30 -39.72
C TRP A 1054 -3.09 48.94 -41.04
N LEU A 1055 -1.83 49.32 -41.19
CA LEU A 1055 -0.96 48.92 -42.29
C LEU A 1055 0.39 48.52 -41.70
N ASP A 1056 0.68 47.22 -41.67
CA ASP A 1056 1.99 46.69 -41.28
C ASP A 1056 3.01 47.19 -42.30
N SER A 1057 3.72 48.27 -41.98
CA SER A 1057 4.58 49.01 -42.92
C SER A 1057 6.05 48.62 -42.78
N ASP A 1058 6.44 48.08 -41.62
CA ASP A 1058 7.79 47.55 -41.37
C ASP A 1058 7.90 46.04 -41.68
N ARG A 1059 6.76 45.41 -41.98
CA ARG A 1059 6.59 44.01 -42.36
C ARG A 1059 6.94 43.04 -41.25
N ASN A 1060 6.91 43.46 -39.99
CA ASN A 1060 7.39 42.63 -38.88
C ASN A 1060 6.44 41.46 -38.57
N GLY A 1061 5.19 41.49 -39.07
CA GLY A 1061 4.16 40.48 -38.82
C GLY A 1061 3.23 40.82 -37.64
N GLN A 1062 3.37 41.99 -37.05
CA GLN A 1062 2.53 42.53 -35.98
C GLN A 1062 1.87 43.81 -36.51
N LEU A 1063 0.64 44.09 -36.08
CA LEU A 1063 -0.02 45.36 -36.38
C LEU A 1063 0.19 46.28 -35.18
N ASP A 1064 1.21 47.12 -35.24
CA ASP A 1064 1.63 47.94 -34.10
C ASP A 1064 0.74 49.18 -33.90
N VAL A 1065 0.73 49.73 -32.68
CA VAL A 1065 -0.02 50.96 -32.38
C VAL A 1065 0.38 52.13 -33.29
N GLY A 1066 1.66 52.19 -33.70
CA GLY A 1066 2.20 53.20 -34.61
C GLY A 1066 1.77 53.03 -36.07
N GLU A 1067 1.17 51.90 -36.41
CA GLU A 1067 0.71 51.54 -37.76
C GLU A 1067 -0.79 51.78 -37.96
N LEU A 1068 -1.50 52.20 -36.91
CA LEU A 1068 -2.86 52.69 -37.01
C LEU A 1068 -2.89 54.00 -37.82
N THR A 1069 -3.90 54.13 -38.69
CA THR A 1069 -4.18 55.35 -39.46
C THR A 1069 -4.16 56.61 -38.58
N SER A 1070 -3.55 57.68 -39.08
CA SER A 1070 -3.44 58.95 -38.36
C SER A 1070 -4.74 59.78 -38.35
N ILE A 1071 -5.75 59.34 -39.10
CA ILE A 1071 -7.02 60.06 -39.30
C ILE A 1071 -7.95 59.92 -38.09
N GLY A 1072 -7.79 58.87 -37.29
CA GLY A 1072 -8.59 58.61 -36.12
C GLY A 1072 -8.46 59.66 -35.00
N SER A 1073 -9.48 59.74 -34.16
CA SER A 1073 -9.53 60.68 -33.04
C SER A 1073 -8.76 60.14 -31.82
N PRO A 1074 -7.77 60.86 -31.26
CA PRO A 1074 -7.13 60.44 -30.01
C PRO A 1074 -8.09 60.35 -28.81
N ALA A 1075 -9.22 61.06 -28.84
CA ALA A 1075 -10.23 60.98 -27.78
C ALA A 1075 -11.03 59.66 -27.82
N ASP A 1076 -11.06 59.03 -28.99
CA ASP A 1076 -11.77 57.79 -29.27
C ASP A 1076 -10.78 56.65 -29.47
N ASP A 1077 -9.62 56.74 -28.80
CA ASP A 1077 -8.52 55.79 -28.91
C ASP A 1077 -8.21 55.48 -30.39
N GLY A 1078 -7.94 56.51 -31.18
CA GLY A 1078 -7.54 56.36 -32.59
C GLY A 1078 -8.62 55.84 -33.54
N ALA A 1079 -9.86 55.68 -33.10
CA ALA A 1079 -10.96 55.28 -33.97
C ALA A 1079 -11.42 56.43 -34.88
N ILE A 1080 -11.90 56.08 -36.06
CA ILE A 1080 -12.79 56.93 -36.87
C ILE A 1080 -14.21 56.63 -36.42
N VAL A 1081 -14.89 57.62 -35.84
CA VAL A 1081 -16.28 57.47 -35.37
C VAL A 1081 -17.23 57.48 -36.57
N ILE A 1082 -18.06 56.45 -36.67
CA ILE A 1082 -19.03 56.20 -37.73
C ILE A 1082 -20.44 56.40 -37.16
N PRO A 1083 -21.08 57.57 -37.33
CA PRO A 1083 -22.44 57.76 -36.84
C PRO A 1083 -23.45 56.87 -37.55
N ASP A 1084 -24.58 56.59 -36.90
CA ASP A 1084 -25.73 55.94 -37.54
C ASP A 1084 -26.13 56.72 -38.81
N ASN A 1085 -25.97 56.09 -39.96
CA ASN A 1085 -26.27 56.65 -41.26
C ASN A 1085 -27.57 56.08 -41.85
N GLY A 1086 -28.35 55.35 -41.03
CA GLY A 1086 -29.60 54.72 -41.45
C GLY A 1086 -29.40 53.66 -42.53
N GLY A 1087 -28.22 53.02 -42.54
CA GLY A 1087 -27.84 52.00 -43.52
C GLY A 1087 -27.51 52.55 -44.92
N SER A 1088 -27.28 53.86 -45.05
CA SER A 1088 -26.80 54.46 -46.29
C SER A 1088 -25.28 54.55 -46.25
N ALA A 1089 -24.61 53.64 -46.96
CA ALA A 1089 -23.16 53.63 -47.17
C ALA A 1089 -22.58 55.04 -47.33
N THR A 1090 -21.64 55.38 -46.44
CA THR A 1090 -20.93 56.67 -46.41
C THR A 1090 -19.43 56.40 -46.53
N ASN A 1091 -18.72 57.15 -47.37
CA ASN A 1091 -17.28 56.95 -47.55
C ASN A 1091 -16.47 57.65 -46.46
N TYR A 1092 -15.51 56.94 -45.89
CA TYR A 1092 -14.54 57.42 -44.91
C TYR A 1092 -13.12 57.18 -45.45
N SER A 1093 -12.27 58.21 -45.39
CA SER A 1093 -10.90 58.10 -45.85
C SER A 1093 -9.97 57.63 -44.73
N VAL A 1094 -9.14 56.63 -45.03
CA VAL A 1094 -8.04 56.17 -44.17
C VAL A 1094 -6.70 56.54 -44.84
N THR A 1095 -5.71 56.95 -44.04
CA THR A 1095 -4.44 57.47 -44.57
C THR A 1095 -3.28 57.17 -43.61
N TRP A 1096 -2.23 56.54 -44.14
CA TRP A 1096 -0.93 56.35 -43.49
C TRP A 1096 0.11 57.19 -44.22
N GLY A 1097 0.77 58.11 -43.51
CA GLY A 1097 1.75 59.02 -44.08
C GLY A 1097 3.04 59.06 -43.27
N ASN A 1098 4.11 59.63 -43.87
CA ASN A 1098 5.48 59.59 -43.34
C ASN A 1098 6.05 58.16 -43.28
N ILE A 1099 5.67 57.29 -44.21
CA ILE A 1099 6.31 55.97 -44.35
C ILE A 1099 7.75 56.21 -44.80
N THR A 1100 8.71 55.92 -43.93
CA THR A 1100 10.11 56.32 -44.15
C THR A 1100 10.91 55.35 -45.04
N SER A 1101 10.45 54.09 -45.15
CA SER A 1101 11.02 53.09 -46.04
C SER A 1101 10.17 51.83 -46.07
N TRP A 1102 10.14 51.14 -47.21
CA TRP A 1102 9.62 49.77 -47.33
C TRP A 1102 10.77 48.75 -47.23
N PRO A 1103 10.82 47.90 -46.18
CA PRO A 1103 11.98 47.04 -45.96
C PRO A 1103 12.29 46.03 -47.07
N LEU A 1104 11.28 45.59 -47.84
CA LEU A 1104 11.41 44.64 -48.93
C LEU A 1104 10.53 45.02 -50.13
N VAL A 1105 11.12 45.03 -51.32
CA VAL A 1105 10.42 45.29 -52.59
C VAL A 1105 9.96 43.97 -53.23
N ASN A 1106 8.86 44.00 -53.99
CA ASN A 1106 8.13 42.87 -54.55
C ASN A 1106 7.54 41.92 -53.49
N GLN A 1107 7.25 42.44 -52.31
CA GLN A 1107 6.63 41.73 -51.20
C GLN A 1107 5.26 42.32 -50.85
N HIS A 1108 4.48 41.52 -50.12
CA HIS A 1108 3.18 41.89 -49.58
C HIS A 1108 3.30 42.39 -48.15
N TYR A 1109 2.50 43.41 -47.84
CA TYR A 1109 2.36 44.05 -46.53
C TYR A 1109 0.89 44.00 -46.14
N GLY A 1110 0.61 43.62 -44.89
CA GLY A 1110 -0.75 43.38 -44.39
C GLY A 1110 -1.48 44.68 -44.06
N ILE A 1111 -2.78 44.70 -44.34
CA ILE A 1111 -3.71 45.76 -43.95
C ILE A 1111 -4.89 45.10 -43.25
N ARG A 1112 -5.36 45.73 -42.17
CA ARG A 1112 -6.58 45.32 -41.47
C ARG A 1112 -7.50 46.50 -41.28
N PHE A 1113 -8.75 46.34 -41.64
CA PHE A 1113 -9.85 47.21 -41.24
C PHE A 1113 -10.69 46.48 -40.20
N ARG A 1114 -11.05 47.18 -39.13
CA ARG A 1114 -11.90 46.61 -38.08
C ARG A 1114 -12.99 47.61 -37.73
N LEU A 1115 -14.23 47.25 -38.02
CA LEU A 1115 -15.40 48.00 -37.64
C LEU A 1115 -16.04 47.35 -36.41
N SER A 1116 -16.24 48.13 -35.36
CA SER A 1116 -16.81 47.64 -34.10
C SER A 1116 -17.99 48.48 -33.65
N GLU A 1117 -19.07 47.83 -33.21
CA GLU A 1117 -20.22 48.47 -32.56
C GLU A 1117 -19.80 49.18 -31.26
N THR A 1118 -18.76 48.70 -30.59
CA THR A 1118 -18.24 49.27 -29.35
C THR A 1118 -16.81 49.77 -29.50
N LYS A 1119 -16.45 50.79 -28.73
CA LYS A 1119 -15.08 51.34 -28.76
C LYS A 1119 -14.10 50.34 -28.14
N LEU A 1120 -13.05 50.00 -28.89
CA LEU A 1120 -11.98 49.10 -28.45
C LEU A 1120 -10.91 49.89 -27.66
N ALA A 1121 -10.40 49.30 -26.59
CA ALA A 1121 -9.47 49.97 -25.69
C ALA A 1121 -8.01 49.76 -26.11
N LEU A 1122 -7.21 50.83 -26.13
CA LEU A 1122 -5.76 50.77 -26.38
C LEU A 1122 -4.97 50.11 -25.23
N ALA A 1123 -5.58 49.95 -24.05
CA ALA A 1123 -4.98 49.29 -22.88
C ALA A 1123 -3.59 49.80 -22.44
N GLY A 1124 -3.19 51.01 -22.85
CA GLY A 1124 -1.89 51.60 -22.51
C GLY A 1124 -0.72 51.17 -23.39
N ALA A 1125 -0.97 50.39 -24.46
CA ALA A 1125 0.03 50.03 -25.46
C ALA A 1125 0.55 51.29 -26.18
N THR A 1126 1.81 51.24 -26.62
CA THR A 1126 2.54 52.38 -27.18
C THR A 1126 3.21 52.02 -28.48
N ASN A 1127 3.11 52.90 -29.49
CA ASN A 1127 3.84 52.95 -30.76
C ASN A 1127 4.44 51.67 -31.41
N THR A 1128 5.34 50.92 -30.75
CA THR A 1128 5.96 49.68 -31.26
C THR A 1128 5.43 48.41 -30.58
N ASP A 1129 4.49 48.56 -29.66
CA ASP A 1129 3.75 47.46 -29.07
C ASP A 1129 2.67 47.05 -30.09
N GLU A 1130 2.46 45.75 -30.25
CA GLU A 1130 1.34 45.22 -31.01
C GLU A 1130 0.02 45.78 -30.48
N ASP A 1131 -0.86 46.18 -31.38
CA ASP A 1131 -2.07 46.90 -31.04
C ASP A 1131 -3.15 45.94 -30.51
N PRO A 1132 -3.54 46.02 -29.21
CA PRO A 1132 -4.55 45.12 -28.66
C PRO A 1132 -5.92 45.29 -29.31
N ARG A 1133 -6.17 46.42 -29.99
CA ARG A 1133 -7.43 46.66 -30.72
C ARG A 1133 -7.46 45.93 -32.07
N ALA A 1134 -6.32 45.47 -32.58
CA ALA A 1134 -6.25 44.64 -33.79
C ALA A 1134 -6.50 43.15 -33.50
N LEU A 1135 -6.66 42.77 -32.23
CA LEU A 1135 -6.74 41.40 -31.72
C LEU A 1135 -8.04 41.12 -30.93
N GLY A 1136 -8.31 39.86 -30.68
CA GLY A 1136 -9.32 39.36 -29.76
C GLY A 1136 -10.76 39.36 -30.27
N VAL A 1137 -11.59 38.48 -29.70
CA VAL A 1137 -13.00 38.33 -30.06
C VAL A 1137 -13.86 39.38 -29.37
N GLN A 1138 -14.77 40.02 -30.10
CA GLN A 1138 -15.78 40.92 -29.57
C GLN A 1138 -17.16 40.29 -29.73
N LEU A 1139 -17.85 40.08 -28.61
CA LEU A 1139 -19.23 39.55 -28.58
C LEU A 1139 -20.27 40.61 -28.93
N THR A 1140 -19.91 41.52 -29.84
CA THR A 1140 -20.75 42.61 -30.36
C THR A 1140 -20.67 42.63 -31.88
N GLN A 1141 -21.61 43.32 -32.53
CA GLN A 1141 -21.63 43.40 -33.98
C GLN A 1141 -20.40 44.16 -34.51
N GLY A 1142 -19.96 43.78 -35.69
CA GLY A 1142 -18.80 44.40 -36.34
C GLY A 1142 -18.32 43.55 -37.49
N GLU A 1143 -17.20 43.95 -38.06
CA GLU A 1143 -16.59 43.32 -39.23
C GLU A 1143 -15.09 43.48 -39.20
N ILE A 1144 -14.38 42.47 -39.68
CA ILE A 1144 -12.96 42.48 -39.99
C ILE A 1144 -12.82 42.38 -41.50
N GLU A 1145 -12.01 43.27 -42.08
CA GLU A 1145 -11.61 43.14 -43.48
C GLU A 1145 -10.07 43.19 -43.59
N ASP A 1146 -9.46 42.14 -44.12
CA ASP A 1146 -8.02 41.93 -44.24
C ASP A 1146 -7.56 42.00 -45.72
N TYR A 1147 -6.55 42.83 -45.99
CA TYR A 1147 -6.01 43.04 -47.34
C TYR A 1147 -4.48 42.97 -47.37
N SER A 1148 -3.92 42.94 -48.58
CA SER A 1148 -2.48 43.17 -48.76
C SER A 1148 -2.18 44.20 -49.84
N ILE A 1149 -1.21 45.06 -49.58
CA ILE A 1149 -0.56 45.86 -50.62
C ILE A 1149 0.73 45.18 -51.08
N ARG A 1150 1.00 45.24 -52.37
CA ARG A 1150 2.26 44.80 -52.95
C ARG A 1150 3.13 46.01 -53.27
N VAL A 1151 4.27 46.11 -52.58
CA VAL A 1151 5.28 47.15 -52.87
C VAL A 1151 6.12 46.70 -54.06
N VAL A 1152 6.22 47.51 -55.11
CA VAL A 1152 6.99 47.22 -56.34
C VAL A 1152 8.07 48.26 -56.57
N ALA A 1153 9.12 47.90 -57.34
CA ALA A 1153 10.29 48.76 -57.61
C ALA A 1153 9.97 49.92 -58.58
N SER A 1154 10.47 51.11 -58.27
CA SER A 1154 10.33 52.34 -59.03
C SER A 1154 11.08 52.19 -60.35
N GLY A 1155 10.35 52.32 -61.46
CA GLY A 1155 10.86 52.04 -62.82
C GLY A 1155 10.70 50.59 -63.32
N GLY A 1156 10.00 49.72 -62.60
CA GLY A 1156 9.58 48.40 -63.08
C GLY A 1156 8.31 48.47 -63.95
N THR A 1157 8.32 47.91 -65.17
CA THR A 1157 7.18 47.89 -66.11
C THR A 1157 6.03 46.95 -65.70
N GLY A 1158 5.62 46.93 -64.43
CA GLY A 1158 4.70 45.93 -63.91
C GLY A 1158 3.73 46.44 -62.85
N GLY A 1159 2.61 47.02 -63.30
CA GLY A 1159 1.34 46.94 -62.57
C GLY A 1159 0.85 48.22 -61.91
N GLY A 1160 0.41 49.21 -62.70
CA GLY A 1160 -0.44 50.30 -62.21
C GLY A 1160 -1.79 50.25 -62.94
N SER A 1161 -2.87 50.08 -62.19
CA SER A 1161 -4.24 50.28 -62.67
C SER A 1161 -4.41 51.73 -63.15
N SER A 1162 -5.19 51.98 -64.20
CA SER A 1162 -5.38 53.33 -64.77
C SER A 1162 -6.30 54.25 -63.95
N GLN A 1163 -6.48 54.00 -62.65
CA GLN A 1163 -7.43 54.70 -61.78
C GLN A 1163 -6.85 55.16 -60.42
N SER A 1164 -5.56 55.03 -60.18
CA SER A 1164 -4.95 55.37 -58.89
C SER A 1164 -4.32 56.78 -58.92
N ASP A 1165 -4.62 57.57 -57.90
CA ASP A 1165 -4.10 58.89 -57.51
C ASP A 1165 -3.91 58.78 -55.98
N PHE A 1166 -2.83 58.08 -55.59
CA PHE A 1166 -2.71 57.55 -54.22
C PHE A 1166 -2.43 58.64 -53.17
N ASP A 1167 -1.82 59.76 -53.55
CA ASP A 1167 -1.56 60.89 -52.67
C ASP A 1167 -2.66 61.98 -52.72
N ARG A 1168 -3.65 61.82 -53.62
CA ARG A 1168 -4.85 62.65 -53.80
C ARG A 1168 -4.56 64.10 -54.18
N ASP A 1169 -3.46 64.33 -54.89
CA ASP A 1169 -3.15 65.65 -55.43
C ASP A 1169 -4.02 65.99 -56.68
N GLY A 1170 -4.71 65.00 -57.23
CA GLY A 1170 -5.61 65.13 -58.38
C GLY A 1170 -5.01 64.65 -59.72
N VAL A 1171 -3.81 64.07 -59.72
CA VAL A 1171 -3.10 63.53 -60.89
C VAL A 1171 -2.97 62.00 -60.74
N PRO A 1172 -3.46 61.18 -61.68
CA PRO A 1172 -3.27 59.73 -61.60
C PRO A 1172 -1.77 59.36 -61.68
N ASP A 1173 -1.32 58.42 -60.85
CA ASP A 1173 0.10 58.05 -60.64
C ASP A 1173 0.85 57.70 -61.95
N ILE A 1174 0.15 57.33 -63.01
CA ILE A 1174 0.74 57.08 -64.34
C ILE A 1174 1.20 58.37 -65.06
N ILE A 1175 0.92 59.56 -64.52
CA ILE A 1175 1.18 60.89 -65.11
C ILE A 1175 1.88 61.84 -64.12
N ASP A 1176 2.25 61.39 -62.92
CA ASP A 1176 2.93 62.20 -61.92
C ASP A 1176 4.36 62.61 -62.39
N ILE A 1177 4.82 63.82 -62.00
CA ILE A 1177 6.06 64.47 -62.46
C ILE A 1177 7.05 64.73 -61.29
N ASP A 1178 6.63 64.54 -60.04
CA ASP A 1178 7.45 64.48 -58.84
C ASP A 1178 7.08 63.25 -57.99
N ASP A 1179 7.35 62.05 -58.53
CA ASP A 1179 6.93 60.71 -58.07
C ASP A 1179 7.26 60.37 -56.59
N ASP A 1180 8.07 61.18 -55.88
CA ASP A 1180 8.40 61.00 -54.45
C ASP A 1180 7.99 62.18 -53.54
N ASN A 1181 7.34 63.20 -54.13
CA ASN A 1181 6.79 64.40 -53.48
C ASN A 1181 7.77 65.10 -52.52
N ASP A 1182 9.06 65.12 -52.88
CA ASP A 1182 10.10 65.80 -52.12
C ASP A 1182 10.21 67.31 -52.45
N GLY A 1183 9.42 67.78 -53.43
CA GLY A 1183 9.34 69.15 -53.91
C GLY A 1183 10.31 69.50 -55.04
N ILE A 1184 10.98 68.51 -55.64
CA ILE A 1184 11.83 68.64 -56.82
C ILE A 1184 11.24 67.76 -57.94
N LEU A 1185 11.01 68.34 -59.12
CA LEU A 1185 10.54 67.56 -60.27
C LEU A 1185 11.64 66.59 -60.73
N ASP A 1186 11.30 65.36 -61.12
CA ASP A 1186 12.26 64.32 -61.56
C ASP A 1186 13.18 64.78 -62.72
N VAL A 1187 12.72 65.77 -63.50
CA VAL A 1187 13.49 66.40 -64.57
C VAL A 1187 14.72 67.18 -64.07
N ASP A 1188 14.70 67.65 -62.82
CA ASP A 1188 15.79 68.35 -62.14
C ASP A 1188 16.69 67.40 -61.32
N GLU A 1189 16.25 66.16 -61.07
CA GLU A 1189 17.01 65.11 -60.37
C GLU A 1189 17.89 64.25 -61.30
N LEU A 1190 17.52 64.18 -62.58
CA LEU A 1190 18.27 63.46 -63.61
C LEU A 1190 19.48 64.25 -64.13
N GLY A 1191 20.60 64.11 -63.45
CA GLY A 1191 21.92 64.57 -63.93
C GLY A 1191 22.33 63.94 -65.27
N TYR A 1192 22.08 64.66 -66.38
CA TYR A 1192 22.65 64.48 -67.73
C TYR A 1192 22.78 63.04 -68.28
N ASP A 1193 21.69 62.51 -68.86
CA ASP A 1193 21.75 61.51 -69.94
C ASP A 1193 20.74 61.86 -71.06
N PRO A 1194 21.17 62.21 -72.30
CA PRO A 1194 20.29 62.80 -73.31
C PRO A 1194 19.54 61.79 -74.18
N ASN A 1195 18.87 60.78 -73.61
CA ASN A 1195 18.23 59.72 -74.40
C ASN A 1195 16.83 59.25 -73.97
N TYR A 1196 15.96 60.12 -73.45
CA TYR A 1196 14.51 59.84 -73.41
C TYR A 1196 13.68 61.08 -73.78
N ILE A 1197 13.29 61.18 -75.06
CA ILE A 1197 12.17 62.01 -75.52
C ILE A 1197 11.39 61.18 -76.54
N TYR A 1198 10.16 60.77 -76.21
CA TYR A 1198 9.14 60.44 -77.21
C TYR A 1198 8.04 61.51 -77.13
N ARG A 1199 7.88 62.26 -78.21
CA ARG A 1199 6.90 63.34 -78.37
C ARG A 1199 5.94 62.94 -79.49
N ASP A 1200 4.65 62.85 -79.19
CA ASP A 1200 3.62 62.69 -80.22
C ASP A 1200 3.46 63.96 -81.05
N TYR A 1201 3.30 63.79 -82.36
CA TYR A 1201 3.21 64.89 -83.33
C TYR A 1201 1.78 65.01 -83.85
N PHE A 1202 1.10 66.11 -83.51
CA PHE A 1202 -0.22 66.46 -84.01
C PHE A 1202 -0.08 67.41 -85.21
N ASP A 1203 -0.67 67.07 -86.37
CA ASP A 1203 -0.82 68.02 -87.47
C ASP A 1203 -2.01 68.96 -87.21
N ALA A 1204 -1.87 70.24 -87.58
CA ALA A 1204 -2.92 71.25 -87.42
C ALA A 1204 -4.07 71.04 -88.43
N ALA A 1205 -5.32 71.17 -87.95
CA ALA A 1205 -6.52 71.04 -88.77
C ALA A 1205 -6.58 72.09 -89.91
N ASN A 1206 -6.93 71.65 -91.12
CA ASN A 1206 -7.16 72.54 -92.26
C ASN A 1206 -8.50 73.29 -92.08
N PRO A 1207 -8.51 74.63 -92.05
CA PRO A 1207 -9.71 75.42 -91.79
C PRO A 1207 -10.78 75.39 -92.91
N ASN A 1208 -10.59 74.62 -93.99
CA ASN A 1208 -11.51 74.54 -95.14
C ASN A 1208 -12.21 73.18 -95.34
N ASP A 1209 -12.12 72.25 -94.40
CA ASP A 1209 -12.82 70.96 -94.46
C ASP A 1209 -13.50 70.63 -93.11
N PRO A 1210 -14.85 70.64 -93.01
CA PRO A 1210 -15.56 70.44 -91.74
C PRO A 1210 -15.49 69.03 -91.15
N ASN A 1211 -14.93 68.03 -91.84
CA ASN A 1211 -15.02 66.61 -91.45
C ASN A 1211 -13.68 65.89 -91.27
N GLN A 1212 -12.56 66.59 -91.02
CA GLN A 1212 -11.31 65.93 -90.59
C GLN A 1212 -11.08 66.03 -89.08
N CYS A 1213 -10.98 64.88 -88.40
CA CYS A 1213 -10.38 64.76 -87.06
C CYS A 1213 -8.84 64.62 -87.18
N PRO A 1214 -8.05 65.05 -86.16
CA PRO A 1214 -6.61 64.83 -86.13
C PRO A 1214 -6.27 63.33 -86.17
N LEU A 1215 -5.22 62.95 -86.90
CA LEU A 1215 -4.66 61.59 -86.86
C LEU A 1215 -3.38 61.61 -86.00
N VAL A 1216 -3.22 60.61 -85.12
CA VAL A 1216 -1.99 60.39 -84.35
C VAL A 1216 -1.05 59.48 -85.14
N LYS A 1217 0.25 59.83 -85.18
CA LYS A 1217 1.29 59.00 -85.78
C LYS A 1217 2.26 58.52 -84.70
N HIS A 1218 2.20 57.23 -84.38
CA HIS A 1218 3.20 56.60 -83.52
C HIS A 1218 4.48 56.35 -84.34
N THR A 1219 5.65 56.67 -83.80
CA THR A 1219 6.94 56.48 -84.50
C THR A 1219 7.44 55.03 -84.44
N GLY A 1220 6.83 54.18 -83.60
CA GLY A 1220 7.22 52.78 -83.40
C GLY A 1220 6.74 51.79 -84.47
N ASP A 1221 5.65 52.06 -85.19
CA ASP A 1221 5.07 51.14 -86.18
C ASP A 1221 4.69 51.79 -87.52
N GLY A 1222 4.69 53.13 -87.62
CA GLY A 1222 4.56 53.86 -88.87
C GLY A 1222 3.15 53.91 -89.48
N PHE A 1223 2.11 53.50 -88.74
CA PHE A 1223 0.71 53.56 -89.18
C PHE A 1223 -0.07 54.69 -88.48
N TYR A 1224 -1.13 55.18 -89.13
CA TYR A 1224 -2.05 56.19 -88.59
C TYR A 1224 -3.35 55.52 -88.13
N TYR A 1225 -3.81 55.81 -86.91
CA TYR A 1225 -5.11 55.36 -86.40
C TYR A 1225 -6.07 56.54 -86.20
N SER A 1226 -7.38 56.28 -86.31
CA SER A 1226 -8.46 57.27 -86.20
C SER A 1226 -9.22 57.16 -84.86
N PRO A 1227 -9.53 58.27 -84.14
CA PRO A 1227 -10.23 58.22 -82.84
C PRO A 1227 -11.77 58.40 -82.92
N SER A 1228 -12.50 58.00 -81.84
CA SER A 1228 -13.90 58.33 -81.44
C SER A 1228 -14.98 57.24 -81.69
N HIS A 1229 -16.05 56.96 -80.89
CA HIS A 1229 -16.55 57.30 -79.53
C HIS A 1229 -17.76 56.37 -79.17
N VAL A 1230 -18.23 56.48 -77.92
CA VAL A 1230 -19.33 55.81 -77.18
C VAL A 1230 -20.75 55.81 -77.80
N GLY A 1231 -21.50 54.70 -77.62
CA GLY A 1231 -22.92 54.69 -77.22
C GLY A 1231 -23.94 53.99 -78.14
N GLY A 1232 -24.73 53.03 -77.61
CA GLY A 1232 -26.03 52.64 -78.23
C GLY A 1232 -26.58 51.24 -77.92
N VAL A 1233 -27.64 51.21 -77.11
CA VAL A 1233 -28.50 50.09 -76.66
C VAL A 1233 -29.34 49.47 -77.80
N GLY A 1234 -29.72 48.18 -77.70
CA GLY A 1234 -30.89 47.65 -78.44
C GLY A 1234 -31.00 46.13 -78.69
N ASP A 1235 -31.61 45.42 -77.75
CA ASP A 1235 -32.72 44.45 -77.92
C ASP A 1235 -32.50 43.01 -78.47
N SER A 1236 -32.90 42.05 -77.62
CA SER A 1236 -33.82 40.91 -77.87
C SER A 1236 -33.33 39.50 -77.51
N ASN A 1237 -33.80 39.06 -76.34
CA ASN A 1237 -34.07 37.66 -75.93
C ASN A 1237 -35.11 37.05 -76.94
N PRO A 1238 -35.41 35.72 -77.00
CA PRO A 1238 -35.02 34.72 -76.02
C PRO A 1238 -34.76 33.28 -76.52
N SER A 1239 -34.14 32.51 -75.62
CA SER A 1239 -34.42 31.13 -75.20
C SER A 1239 -34.66 29.99 -76.21
N VAL A 1240 -34.36 28.77 -75.72
CA VAL A 1240 -35.23 27.58 -75.72
C VAL A 1240 -34.47 26.27 -76.05
N MET A 1241 -34.16 25.57 -74.95
CA MET A 1241 -34.47 24.15 -74.68
C MET A 1241 -33.53 23.00 -75.12
N HIS A 1242 -33.00 22.34 -74.08
CA HIS A 1242 -33.42 21.02 -73.56
C HIS A 1242 -32.48 19.80 -73.68
N TRP A 1243 -32.15 19.31 -72.47
CA TRP A 1243 -32.35 17.95 -71.93
C TRP A 1243 -31.56 16.75 -72.51
N SER A 1244 -30.59 16.34 -71.71
CA SER A 1244 -30.66 15.11 -70.88
C SER A 1244 -30.06 13.78 -71.41
N VAL A 1245 -29.23 13.22 -70.51
CA VAL A 1245 -28.96 11.82 -70.14
C VAL A 1245 -28.14 10.85 -71.04
N LEU A 1246 -27.32 10.10 -70.30
CA LEU A 1246 -27.07 8.64 -70.33
C LEU A 1246 -25.74 8.10 -70.89
N ASP A 1247 -25.09 7.37 -69.98
CA ASP A 1247 -24.51 6.02 -70.12
C ASP A 1247 -22.98 5.82 -70.26
N LYS A 1248 -22.39 5.42 -69.12
CA LYS A 1248 -21.74 4.13 -68.80
C LYS A 1248 -20.46 3.65 -69.52
N TRP A 1249 -19.78 2.77 -68.74
CA TRP A 1249 -18.81 1.69 -69.04
C TRP A 1249 -17.37 2.02 -68.60
N GLN A 1250 -16.94 1.58 -67.42
CA GLN A 1250 -16.51 0.25 -66.96
C GLN A 1250 -14.97 0.04 -67.02
N TRP A 1251 -14.39 -0.14 -65.82
CA TRP A 1251 -13.35 -1.09 -65.39
C TRP A 1251 -12.17 -1.44 -66.31
N GLU A 1252 -10.93 -1.24 -65.83
CA GLU A 1252 -10.06 -2.33 -65.34
C GLU A 1252 -8.72 -1.83 -64.75
N VAL A 1253 -8.42 -2.36 -63.55
CA VAL A 1253 -7.14 -2.92 -63.06
C VAL A 1253 -5.98 -1.99 -62.66
N THR A 1254 -5.97 -1.69 -61.35
CA THR A 1254 -4.93 -2.01 -60.33
C THR A 1254 -3.50 -2.35 -60.80
N LEU A 1255 -2.48 -1.65 -60.29
CA LEU A 1255 -1.63 -2.09 -59.15
C LEU A 1255 -0.33 -1.26 -59.00
N VAL A 1256 0.04 -1.10 -57.72
CA VAL A 1256 1.32 -0.72 -57.12
C VAL A 1256 1.61 0.77 -56.98
N THR A 1257 1.15 1.26 -55.83
CA THR A 1257 1.54 2.48 -55.13
C THR A 1257 2.95 2.40 -54.56
N LYS A 1258 3.61 3.56 -54.54
CA LYS A 1258 4.36 4.04 -53.39
C LYS A 1258 3.75 5.37 -52.98
#